data_AF-A0A7J2S7V4-F1
#
_entry.id   AF-A0A7J2S7V4-F1
#
_cell.length_a   1.000
_cell.length_b   1.000
_cell.length_c   1.000
_cell.angle_alpha   90.00
_cell.angle_beta   90.00
_cell.angle_gamma   90.00
#
_symmetry.space_group_name_H-M   'P 1'
#
loop_
_entity.id
_entity.type
_entity.pdbx_description
1 polymer ?
#
loop_
_entity_poly.entity_id
_entity_poly.type
_entity_poly.pdbx_seq_one_letter_code
_entity_poly.pdbx_strand_id
1 'polypeptide(L)'
;MVATLFIFPTYSVKNELKNDFIGNFEGEEYIKAGKDFYIHFSPEEGIDFEKSSFNLSHKEKIALEKSPEWIRLLLARQFENLGDEYADLIINADKKYADEIAFVIATSPSNDVAEPSLIYKNAYFIYKNDEYLDYAKIIDFENGSSTLIYKTMEDGKEKEIVCPMDIYYWYVVHPRITFENASYIYGKFWREYLFYHNDIGYPLLLEKLKGIKYLWDNQSYHPPAKRTWKWSMKNHPTAIEALNYWVGKSVNQLAIGDRPGQPNEIYHEHNGYCGEVQQISVAGQRTALIPSIGINNLGEDHVWREFWERGWHECDNWWADGGGSVDNYNEYRYTWGKIMSSVFSWNGDSSINDVTAKYIRREDRGRIEVSVRDSFGKPVDGVRVMVFGTWKANEFKNKLWNKYVENLWQKLPEWLRERWQEKYEEVKKFYREKVPGLIPWILPSIWNYTDVDGKCSFNLGLGHSYLLALQKDDLLYAGPYSVGKSNALRYLLFLKQNETEEVNIRFIIPDFKKNLKAREISSPSEGKYNFKLNFKCTGYQEQRNPWDWKNALEKVNSKINFFIVDKENFNRYREGKSFECYEYTYDKNGNVEFNADDEIYFVFNNSAKRTDSLLKFSLIVKGKGKFIHITHPYNNFGKIILNAGEAILKGYSTGEGEIEIDGNKWNVYGNFEIRWNTGTGNYILNAKCGDFSKKYEIEVVDYSIPSLNIIEPEENEIFHKYVVLKGNACDNVGVKDIRIYIDREYQMRFNESFYLKVFLPSGDYCAKFVVEDVSGLKKIERVNFTISGNKSKPLIKEIKHQPYNITEESNIIIYADIEPNFYKIKDVFIIFDGEEMEMYRYADFPPQPRHEEDELRNVSNEPVYGIEIGQLSAGVYRYSIKAVDTAGNEAVSNEYEIYVE
;
A
#
# COMPACT_ATOMS: atom_id res chain seq x y z
N MET A 1 11.59 3.84 9.04
CA MET A 1 12.37 5.04 8.66
C MET A 1 11.50 5.77 7.63
N VAL A 2 10.87 6.87 8.05
CA VAL A 2 9.78 7.54 7.32
C VAL A 2 10.33 8.16 6.04
N ALA A 3 9.79 7.78 4.89
CA ALA A 3 10.05 8.46 3.64
C ALA A 3 9.30 9.79 3.68
N THR A 4 9.93 10.83 4.20
CA THR A 4 9.49 12.20 3.91
C THR A 4 9.61 12.35 2.40
N LEU A 5 8.49 12.15 1.70
CA LEU A 5 8.28 12.68 0.36
C LEU A 5 8.45 14.19 0.51
N PHE A 6 9.68 14.64 0.30
CA PHE A 6 9.93 16.02 -0.04
C PHE A 6 9.22 16.23 -1.37
N ILE A 7 7.96 16.62 -1.30
CA ILE A 7 7.37 17.49 -2.31
C ILE A 7 8.32 18.68 -2.32
N PHE A 8 9.22 18.71 -3.31
CA PHE A 8 9.94 19.92 -3.59
C PHE A 8 8.84 20.97 -3.83
N PRO A 9 8.78 22.06 -3.04
CA PRO A 9 8.02 23.20 -3.52
C PRO A 9 8.61 23.48 -4.89
N THR A 10 7.77 23.46 -5.92
CA THR A 10 8.09 24.07 -7.20
C THR A 10 8.58 25.45 -6.83
N TYR A 11 9.90 25.64 -6.84
CA TYR A 11 10.47 26.95 -6.62
C TYR A 11 10.01 27.71 -7.86
N SER A 12 8.90 28.43 -7.72
CA SER A 12 8.55 29.46 -8.66
C SER A 12 9.71 30.43 -8.56
N VAL A 13 10.68 30.30 -9.45
CA VAL A 13 11.74 31.27 -9.67
C VAL A 13 11.05 32.47 -10.33
N LYS A 14 10.23 33.19 -9.54
CA LYS A 14 9.84 34.56 -9.81
C LYS A 14 10.95 35.44 -9.24
N ASN A 15 12.14 35.36 -9.85
CA ASN A 15 13.20 36.34 -9.68
C ASN A 15 13.86 36.51 -11.06
N GLU A 16 13.62 37.69 -11.64
CA GLU A 16 14.26 38.29 -12.82
C GLU A 16 15.19 37.36 -13.63
N LEU A 17 14.62 36.66 -14.62
CA LEU A 17 15.37 35.92 -15.63
C LEU A 17 16.22 36.91 -16.46
N LYS A 18 17.52 36.95 -16.18
CA LYS A 18 18.53 37.72 -16.93
C LYS A 18 18.63 37.25 -18.40
N ASN A 19 19.15 38.14 -19.25
CA ASN A 19 19.37 38.05 -20.71
C ASN A 19 20.15 36.82 -21.26
N ASP A 20 20.43 35.78 -20.47
CA ASP A 20 21.21 34.60 -20.90
C ASP A 20 20.61 33.26 -20.41
N PHE A 21 19.32 33.17 -20.07
CA PHE A 21 18.71 31.89 -19.65
C PHE A 21 18.19 31.09 -20.85
N ILE A 22 18.63 29.84 -21.00
CA ILE A 22 18.23 28.93 -22.08
C ILE A 22 17.06 28.04 -21.67
N GLY A 23 17.13 27.41 -20.48
CA GLY A 23 16.08 26.50 -20.00
C GLY A 23 16.37 25.84 -18.65
N ASN A 24 15.33 25.26 -18.05
CA ASN A 24 15.41 24.38 -16.88
C ASN A 24 14.77 23.04 -17.24
N PHE A 25 15.52 21.96 -17.04
CA PHE A 25 15.11 20.62 -17.40
C PHE A 25 15.15 19.73 -16.18
N GLU A 26 13.99 19.22 -15.78
CA GLU A 26 13.85 18.33 -14.63
C GLU A 26 13.34 16.99 -15.13
N GLY A 27 13.86 15.90 -14.56
CA GLY A 27 13.52 14.56 -15.01
C GLY A 27 13.83 13.49 -13.99
N GLU A 28 13.16 12.36 -14.16
CA GLU A 28 13.39 11.14 -13.41
C GLU A 28 13.67 9.99 -14.38
N GLU A 29 14.71 9.20 -14.12
CA GLU A 29 15.18 8.16 -15.02
C GLU A 29 15.53 6.88 -14.27
N TYR A 30 15.10 5.73 -14.81
CA TYR A 30 15.40 4.42 -14.23
C TYR A 30 16.56 3.75 -14.98
N ILE A 31 17.73 3.73 -14.35
CA ILE A 31 18.98 3.23 -14.94
C ILE A 31 19.24 1.82 -14.39
N LYS A 32 18.92 0.80 -15.19
CA LYS A 32 19.16 -0.61 -14.86
C LYS A 32 20.65 -0.87 -14.54
N ALA A 33 20.92 -1.87 -13.72
CA ALA A 33 22.26 -2.30 -13.37
C ALA A 33 23.11 -2.56 -14.63
N GLY A 34 24.30 -1.96 -14.70
CA GLY A 34 25.20 -2.05 -15.84
C GLY A 34 24.83 -1.20 -17.05
N LYS A 35 23.78 -0.38 -16.98
CA LYS A 35 23.37 0.57 -18.03
C LYS A 35 23.81 2.00 -17.71
N ASP A 36 23.66 2.85 -18.71
CA ASP A 36 23.91 4.28 -18.64
C ASP A 36 22.69 5.09 -19.09
N PHE A 37 22.69 6.36 -18.71
CA PHE A 37 21.83 7.41 -19.20
C PHE A 37 22.71 8.62 -19.48
N TYR A 38 22.44 9.38 -20.54
CA TYR A 38 23.16 10.63 -20.78
C TYR A 38 22.25 11.76 -21.24
N ILE A 39 22.67 12.98 -20.90
CA ILE A 39 22.10 14.22 -21.41
C ILE A 39 23.10 14.78 -22.42
N HIS A 40 22.63 15.03 -23.64
CA HIS A 40 23.42 15.59 -24.73
C HIS A 40 22.98 17.04 -24.96
N PHE A 41 23.95 17.96 -24.99
CA PHE A 41 23.73 19.31 -25.46
C PHE A 41 24.55 19.57 -26.72
N SER A 42 23.90 20.10 -27.76
CA SER A 42 24.57 20.69 -28.91
C SER A 42 24.00 22.10 -29.19
N PRO A 43 24.83 23.04 -29.67
CA PRO A 43 24.33 24.38 -30.06
C PRO A 43 23.26 24.34 -31.16
N GLU A 44 23.27 23.32 -32.03
CA GLU A 44 22.36 23.19 -33.17
C GLU A 44 21.04 22.50 -32.81
N GLU A 45 21.07 21.45 -31.97
CA GLU A 45 19.91 20.59 -31.66
C GLU A 45 19.34 20.84 -30.24
N GLY A 46 20.06 21.61 -29.42
CA GLY A 46 19.68 21.97 -28.06
C GLY A 46 19.98 20.83 -27.10
N ILE A 47 19.07 20.58 -26.15
CA ILE A 47 19.19 19.47 -25.20
C ILE A 47 18.38 18.27 -25.68
N ASP A 48 19.02 17.11 -25.67
CA ASP A 48 18.42 15.80 -25.87
C ASP A 48 18.77 14.86 -24.71
N PHE A 49 17.86 13.94 -24.42
CA PHE A 49 18.00 12.91 -23.39
C PHE A 49 18.09 11.55 -24.06
N GLU A 50 18.94 10.65 -23.55
CA GLU A 50 18.87 9.25 -23.93
C GLU A 50 17.49 8.69 -23.55
N LYS A 51 16.79 8.07 -24.51
CA LYS A 51 15.46 7.53 -24.26
C LYS A 51 15.54 6.30 -23.36
N SER A 52 14.74 6.27 -22.29
CA SER A 52 14.67 5.12 -21.37
C SER A 52 14.19 3.87 -22.13
N SER A 53 14.91 2.76 -21.97
CA SER A 53 14.69 1.54 -22.75
C SER A 53 13.74 0.55 -22.05
N PHE A 54 12.48 0.95 -21.82
CA PHE A 54 11.44 -0.01 -21.43
C PHE A 54 10.80 -0.58 -22.70
N ASN A 55 10.68 -1.92 -22.78
CA ASN A 55 10.02 -2.57 -23.90
C ASN A 55 8.52 -2.67 -23.65
N LEU A 56 7.82 -1.55 -23.82
CA LEU A 56 6.38 -1.44 -23.51
C LEU A 56 5.52 -1.58 -24.75
N SER A 57 4.38 -2.25 -24.59
CA SER A 57 3.27 -2.27 -25.55
C SER A 57 2.67 -0.88 -25.75
N HIS A 58 1.88 -0.71 -26.80
CA HIS A 58 1.18 0.55 -27.02
C HIS A 58 0.16 0.84 -25.91
N LYS A 59 -0.58 -0.18 -25.45
CA LYS A 59 -1.56 -0.04 -24.35
C LYS A 59 -0.90 0.35 -23.03
N GLU A 60 0.23 -0.26 -22.71
CA GLU A 60 0.98 0.05 -21.50
C GLU A 60 1.41 1.52 -21.46
N LYS A 61 1.86 2.08 -22.59
CA LYS A 61 2.20 3.51 -22.68
C LYS A 61 1.00 4.43 -22.45
N ILE A 62 -0.18 4.05 -22.94
CA ILE A 62 -1.42 4.77 -22.68
C ILE A 62 -1.80 4.71 -21.20
N ALA A 63 -1.70 3.52 -20.59
CA ALA A 63 -1.96 3.34 -19.16
C ALA A 63 -1.00 4.18 -18.29
N LEU A 64 0.26 4.33 -18.69
CA LEU A 64 1.22 5.21 -18.02
C LEU A 64 0.77 6.68 -18.08
N GLU A 65 0.32 7.17 -19.25
CA GLU A 65 -0.17 8.56 -19.36
C GLU A 65 -1.46 8.81 -18.58
N LYS A 66 -2.32 7.81 -18.42
CA LYS A 66 -3.50 7.90 -17.56
C LYS A 66 -3.14 7.90 -16.07
N SER A 67 -2.02 7.27 -15.71
CA SER A 67 -1.57 7.16 -14.31
C SER A 67 -0.90 8.45 -13.82
N PRO A 68 -0.92 8.72 -12.50
CA PRO A 68 -0.22 9.87 -11.92
C PRO A 68 1.28 9.84 -12.19
N GLU A 69 1.89 11.00 -12.45
CA GLU A 69 3.32 11.11 -12.84
C GLU A 69 4.27 10.38 -11.87
N TRP A 70 3.99 10.46 -10.56
CA TRP A 70 4.87 9.94 -9.50
C TRP A 70 5.00 8.40 -9.50
N ILE A 71 4.06 7.65 -10.09
CA ILE A 71 4.09 6.18 -10.10
C ILE A 71 4.54 5.60 -11.45
N ARG A 72 4.52 6.39 -12.53
CA ARG A 72 4.74 5.92 -13.91
C ARG A 72 6.02 5.12 -14.09
N LEU A 73 7.14 5.53 -13.49
CA LEU A 73 8.41 4.82 -13.64
C LEU A 73 8.39 3.42 -13.01
N LEU A 74 7.80 3.26 -11.82
CA LEU A 74 7.66 1.95 -11.18
C LEU A 74 6.66 1.08 -11.94
N LEU A 75 5.57 1.67 -12.43
CA LEU A 75 4.59 0.99 -13.25
C LEU A 75 5.19 0.51 -14.58
N ALA A 76 5.99 1.33 -15.25
CA ALA A 76 6.69 0.98 -16.49
C ALA A 76 7.66 -0.19 -16.28
N ARG A 77 8.38 -0.22 -15.15
CA ARG A 77 9.21 -1.37 -14.77
C ARG A 77 8.36 -2.63 -14.63
N GLN A 78 7.23 -2.54 -13.95
CA GLN A 78 6.38 -3.72 -13.72
C GLN A 78 5.80 -4.26 -15.03
N PHE A 79 5.36 -3.38 -15.93
CA PHE A 79 4.80 -3.77 -17.23
C PHE A 79 5.75 -4.61 -18.10
N GLU A 80 7.08 -4.48 -17.96
CA GLU A 80 8.01 -5.37 -18.67
C GLU A 80 7.82 -6.87 -18.36
N ASN A 81 7.13 -7.19 -17.24
CA ASN A 81 6.87 -8.56 -16.80
C ASN A 81 5.37 -8.92 -16.82
N LEU A 82 4.49 -8.02 -17.25
CA LEU A 82 3.03 -8.21 -17.22
C LEU A 82 2.42 -8.24 -18.62
N GLY A 83 1.14 -8.60 -18.71
CA GLY A 83 0.34 -8.55 -19.93
C GLY A 83 -0.52 -7.29 -20.03
N ASP A 84 -1.03 -7.06 -21.25
CA ASP A 84 -1.89 -5.90 -21.58
C ASP A 84 -3.18 -5.83 -20.75
N GLU A 85 -3.62 -6.92 -20.12
CA GLU A 85 -4.80 -6.95 -19.25
C GLU A 85 -4.71 -5.97 -18.05
N TYR A 86 -3.50 -5.71 -17.55
CA TYR A 86 -3.26 -4.75 -16.48
C TYR A 86 -3.29 -3.30 -16.99
N ALA A 87 -2.79 -3.06 -18.20
CA ALA A 87 -2.91 -1.77 -18.87
C ALA A 87 -4.38 -1.46 -19.19
N ASP A 88 -5.12 -2.45 -19.70
CA ASP A 88 -6.56 -2.35 -19.96
C ASP A 88 -7.35 -2.01 -18.69
N LEU A 89 -6.97 -2.58 -17.53
CA LEU A 89 -7.60 -2.25 -16.25
C LEU A 89 -7.47 -0.75 -15.93
N ILE A 90 -6.27 -0.16 -16.04
CA ILE A 90 -6.05 1.27 -15.78
C ILE A 90 -6.81 2.12 -16.81
N ILE A 91 -6.70 1.78 -18.10
CA ILE A 91 -7.35 2.51 -19.19
C ILE A 91 -8.88 2.55 -19.01
N ASN A 92 -9.49 1.47 -18.54
CA ASN A 92 -10.95 1.39 -18.33
C ASN A 92 -11.41 1.83 -16.93
N ALA A 93 -10.51 2.13 -15.99
CA ALA A 93 -10.88 2.59 -14.66
C ALA A 93 -11.39 4.04 -14.66
N ASP A 94 -12.33 4.35 -13.76
CA ASP A 94 -12.67 5.73 -13.40
C ASP A 94 -11.42 6.44 -12.88
N LYS A 95 -11.30 7.75 -13.16
CA LYS A 95 -10.14 8.56 -12.75
C LYS A 95 -9.85 8.45 -11.24
N LYS A 96 -10.90 8.33 -10.42
CA LYS A 96 -10.83 8.20 -8.96
C LYS A 96 -10.27 6.87 -8.43
N TYR A 97 -10.03 5.88 -9.28
CA TYR A 97 -9.43 4.59 -8.89
C TYR A 97 -8.07 4.35 -9.56
N ALA A 98 -7.71 5.19 -10.53
CA ALA A 98 -6.62 4.92 -11.45
C ALA A 98 -5.27 4.90 -10.72
N ASP A 99 -5.11 5.75 -9.72
CA ASP A 99 -3.92 5.86 -8.90
C ASP A 99 -3.75 4.68 -7.94
N GLU A 100 -4.79 4.23 -7.22
CA GLU A 100 -4.69 3.02 -6.38
C GLU A 100 -4.41 1.78 -7.22
N ILE A 101 -5.07 1.64 -8.37
CA ILE A 101 -4.84 0.53 -9.30
C ILE A 101 -3.40 0.55 -9.81
N ALA A 102 -2.93 1.71 -10.29
CA ALA A 102 -1.56 1.88 -10.78
C ALA A 102 -0.52 1.58 -9.70
N PHE A 103 -0.77 2.05 -8.46
CA PHE A 103 0.09 1.77 -7.31
C PHE A 103 0.18 0.27 -7.03
N VAL A 104 -0.97 -0.41 -6.88
CA VAL A 104 -1.00 -1.85 -6.57
C VAL A 104 -0.27 -2.66 -7.64
N ILE A 105 -0.47 -2.35 -8.92
CA ILE A 105 0.25 -3.03 -10.01
C ILE A 105 1.76 -2.78 -9.86
N ALA A 106 2.17 -1.52 -9.73
CA ALA A 106 3.56 -1.10 -9.71
C ALA A 106 4.36 -1.62 -8.49
N THR A 107 3.70 -1.83 -7.35
CA THR A 107 4.36 -2.23 -6.10
C THR A 107 4.07 -3.66 -5.65
N SER A 108 3.29 -4.43 -6.41
CA SER A 108 3.15 -5.86 -6.13
C SER A 108 4.46 -6.60 -6.42
N PRO A 109 4.72 -7.75 -5.76
CA PRO A 109 5.88 -8.56 -6.11
C PRO A 109 5.85 -8.93 -7.60
N SER A 110 7.00 -8.89 -8.27
CA SER A 110 7.06 -9.03 -9.74
C SER A 110 6.54 -10.37 -10.28
N ASN A 111 6.53 -11.39 -9.42
CA ASN A 111 6.05 -12.73 -9.74
C ASN A 111 4.67 -13.06 -9.13
N ASP A 112 3.97 -12.08 -8.55
CA ASP A 112 2.71 -12.30 -7.82
C ASP A 112 1.83 -11.04 -7.78
N VAL A 113 1.48 -10.54 -8.97
CA VAL A 113 0.46 -9.48 -9.10
C VAL A 113 -0.92 -10.14 -9.08
N ALA A 114 -1.84 -9.59 -8.28
CA ALA A 114 -3.19 -10.13 -8.17
C ALA A 114 -4.00 -9.94 -9.46
N GLU A 115 -5.01 -10.79 -9.66
CA GLU A 115 -5.90 -10.73 -10.82
C GLU A 115 -6.53 -9.33 -11.00
N PRO A 116 -6.65 -8.80 -12.24
CA PRO A 116 -7.15 -7.43 -12.49
C PRO A 116 -8.51 -7.13 -11.85
N SER A 117 -9.41 -8.11 -11.81
CA SER A 117 -10.72 -7.95 -11.18
C SER A 117 -10.64 -7.73 -9.66
N LEU A 118 -9.67 -8.37 -8.98
CA LEU A 118 -9.44 -8.18 -7.55
C LEU A 118 -8.83 -6.82 -7.27
N ILE A 119 -7.87 -6.38 -8.09
CA ILE A 119 -7.27 -5.04 -7.98
C ILE A 119 -8.35 -3.95 -8.09
N TYR A 120 -9.24 -4.07 -9.07
CA TYR A 120 -10.40 -3.16 -9.19
C TYR A 120 -11.28 -3.18 -7.94
N LYS A 121 -11.65 -4.38 -7.46
CA LYS A 121 -12.50 -4.53 -6.27
C LYS A 121 -11.85 -3.94 -5.02
N ASN A 122 -10.54 -4.11 -4.86
CA ASN A 122 -9.81 -3.51 -3.75
C ASN A 122 -9.91 -1.97 -3.78
N ALA A 123 -9.66 -1.33 -4.93
CA ALA A 123 -9.83 0.12 -5.07
C ALA A 123 -11.28 0.57 -4.85
N TYR A 124 -12.24 -0.12 -5.47
CA TYR A 124 -13.67 0.18 -5.30
C TYR A 124 -14.12 0.17 -3.83
N PHE A 125 -13.73 -0.86 -3.06
CA PHE A 125 -14.15 -1.01 -1.67
C PHE A 125 -13.44 -0.06 -0.70
N ILE A 126 -12.31 0.54 -1.08
CA ILE A 126 -11.71 1.63 -0.30
C ILE A 126 -12.67 2.82 -0.26
N TYR A 127 -13.14 3.29 -1.42
CA TYR A 127 -14.10 4.39 -1.51
C TYR A 127 -15.49 4.00 -1.00
N LYS A 128 -15.93 2.76 -1.24
CA LYS A 128 -17.25 2.33 -0.78
C LYS A 128 -17.35 2.27 0.74
N ASN A 129 -16.27 1.90 1.44
CA ASN A 129 -16.25 1.86 2.89
C ASN A 129 -16.16 3.26 3.50
N ASP A 130 -15.49 4.21 2.83
CA ASP A 130 -15.41 5.64 3.24
C ASP A 130 -16.80 6.25 3.50
N GLU A 131 -17.82 5.83 2.75
CA GLU A 131 -19.21 6.30 2.89
C GLU A 131 -19.83 6.06 4.29
N TYR A 132 -19.26 5.15 5.08
CA TYR A 132 -19.80 4.73 6.38
C TYR A 132 -18.93 5.13 7.59
N LEU A 133 -17.78 5.78 7.37
CA LEU A 133 -16.81 6.06 8.42
C LEU A 133 -16.80 7.56 8.78
N ASP A 134 -17.21 7.91 10.00
CA ASP A 134 -17.28 9.32 10.43
C ASP A 134 -15.93 9.91 10.86
N TYR A 135 -14.97 9.05 11.22
CA TYR A 135 -13.64 9.44 11.71
C TYR A 135 -12.58 9.57 10.61
N ALA A 136 -12.86 9.08 9.40
CA ALA A 136 -11.91 9.06 8.27
C ALA A 136 -12.59 9.60 7.01
N LYS A 137 -11.80 10.18 6.10
CA LYS A 137 -12.27 10.62 4.79
C LYS A 137 -11.17 10.53 3.74
N ILE A 138 -11.48 10.02 2.55
CA ILE A 138 -10.55 10.09 1.40
C ILE A 138 -10.57 11.49 0.78
N ILE A 139 -9.38 11.98 0.44
CA ILE A 139 -9.19 13.23 -0.31
C ILE A 139 -8.33 12.99 -1.54
N ASP A 140 -8.79 13.50 -2.68
CA ASP A 140 -8.08 13.44 -3.97
C ASP A 140 -7.42 14.79 -4.26
N PHE A 141 -6.16 14.75 -4.72
CA PHE A 141 -5.38 15.92 -5.09
C PHE A 141 -5.37 16.14 -6.60
N GLU A 142 -5.15 17.40 -7.02
CA GLU A 142 -5.08 17.76 -8.45
C GLU A 142 -3.97 17.04 -9.22
N ASN A 143 -2.89 16.66 -8.53
CA ASN A 143 -1.78 15.88 -9.10
C ASN A 143 -2.13 14.39 -9.35
N GLY A 144 -3.38 13.98 -9.07
CA GLY A 144 -3.86 12.62 -9.25
C GLY A 144 -3.48 11.64 -8.13
N SER A 145 -2.95 12.12 -7.00
CA SER A 145 -2.77 11.28 -5.80
C SER A 145 -3.94 11.41 -4.84
N SER A 146 -4.09 10.42 -3.95
CA SER A 146 -5.10 10.41 -2.90
C SER A 146 -4.49 10.11 -1.53
N THR A 147 -5.17 10.53 -0.46
CA THR A 147 -4.81 10.18 0.92
C THR A 147 -6.03 10.27 1.85
N LEU A 148 -5.81 10.07 3.15
CA LEU A 148 -6.84 10.11 4.19
C LEU A 148 -6.70 11.33 5.11
N ILE A 149 -7.83 11.84 5.58
CA ILE A 149 -7.92 12.75 6.73
C ILE A 149 -8.62 12.00 7.87
N TYR A 150 -8.06 12.06 9.09
CA TYR A 150 -8.65 11.48 10.29
C TYR A 150 -9.05 12.54 11.31
N LYS A 151 -10.06 12.24 12.11
CA LYS A 151 -10.36 12.94 13.36
C LYS A 151 -9.79 12.18 14.54
N THR A 152 -9.04 12.86 15.39
CA THR A 152 -8.46 12.30 16.63
C THR A 152 -8.86 13.15 17.83
N MET A 153 -8.95 12.54 19.01
CA MET A 153 -9.11 13.25 20.27
C MET A 153 -7.75 13.38 20.97
N GLU A 154 -7.33 14.60 21.30
CA GLU A 154 -6.07 14.85 21.99
C GLU A 154 -6.28 15.90 23.08
N ASP A 155 -6.03 15.53 24.35
CA ASP A 155 -6.25 16.39 25.53
C ASP A 155 -7.66 17.01 25.58
N GLY A 156 -8.67 16.24 25.18
CA GLY A 156 -10.06 16.69 25.12
C GLY A 156 -10.39 17.63 23.95
N LYS A 157 -9.49 17.77 22.98
CA LYS A 157 -9.70 18.56 21.76
C LYS A 157 -9.68 17.69 20.52
N GLU A 158 -10.63 17.94 19.62
CA GLU A 158 -10.63 17.35 18.28
C GLU A 158 -9.50 17.94 17.43
N LYS A 159 -8.81 17.08 16.69
CA LYS A 159 -7.83 17.45 15.67
C LYS A 159 -8.06 16.68 14.38
N GLU A 160 -7.87 17.35 13.26
CA GLU A 160 -7.84 16.73 11.94
C GLU A 160 -6.41 16.48 11.48
N ILE A 161 -6.13 15.26 11.04
CA ILE A 161 -4.79 14.79 10.71
C ILE A 161 -4.78 14.26 9.28
N VAL A 162 -3.91 14.84 8.45
CA VAL A 162 -3.68 14.37 7.09
C VAL A 162 -2.66 13.24 7.11
N CYS A 163 -3.06 12.07 6.62
CA CYS A 163 -2.19 10.91 6.44
C CYS A 163 -1.18 11.21 5.31
N PRO A 164 0.12 10.89 5.50
CA PRO A 164 1.08 10.90 4.40
C PRO A 164 0.65 9.96 3.29
N MET A 165 0.80 10.41 2.05
CA MET A 165 0.43 9.66 0.84
C MET A 165 1.08 8.27 0.79
N ASP A 166 2.36 8.16 1.14
CA ASP A 166 3.08 6.88 1.17
C ASP A 166 2.49 5.91 2.20
N ILE A 167 2.02 6.42 3.34
CA ILE A 167 1.37 5.61 4.37
C ILE A 167 0.02 5.10 3.88
N TYR A 168 -0.79 5.95 3.24
CA TYR A 168 -2.07 5.56 2.65
C TYR A 168 -1.90 4.42 1.64
N TYR A 169 -1.04 4.61 0.63
CA TYR A 169 -0.89 3.62 -0.44
C TYR A 169 -0.33 2.28 0.08
N TRP A 170 0.73 2.30 0.90
CA TRP A 170 1.33 1.05 1.38
C TRP A 170 0.49 0.31 2.41
N TYR A 171 -0.20 1.04 3.28
CA TYR A 171 -0.78 0.46 4.50
C TYR A 171 -2.29 0.59 4.60
N VAL A 172 -2.95 1.13 3.58
CA VAL A 172 -4.41 1.02 3.36
C VAL A 172 -4.68 0.40 2.00
N VAL A 173 -4.08 0.94 0.92
CA VAL A 173 -4.41 0.52 -0.46
C VAL A 173 -3.87 -0.86 -0.80
N HIS A 174 -2.63 -1.18 -0.41
CA HIS A 174 -2.02 -2.46 -0.81
C HIS A 174 -2.85 -3.68 -0.34
N PRO A 175 -3.26 -4.59 -1.26
CA PRO A 175 -4.21 -5.68 -0.96
C PRO A 175 -3.59 -6.84 -0.17
N ARG A 176 -2.26 -6.90 -0.14
CA ARG A 176 -1.49 -7.90 0.59
C ARG A 176 -1.08 -7.38 1.97
N ILE A 177 -1.28 -8.20 2.99
CA ILE A 177 -1.11 -7.89 4.42
C ILE A 177 0.25 -8.37 4.92
N THR A 178 0.55 -9.66 4.76
CA THR A 178 1.81 -10.29 5.17
C THR A 178 2.35 -11.19 4.06
N PHE A 179 2.33 -12.50 4.26
CA PHE A 179 2.88 -13.49 3.34
C PHE A 179 1.82 -14.13 2.45
N GLU A 180 0.53 -13.99 2.76
CA GLU A 180 -0.58 -14.55 1.98
C GLU A 180 -0.71 -13.88 0.60
N ASN A 181 -1.27 -14.57 -0.39
CA ASN A 181 -1.59 -13.94 -1.68
C ASN A 181 -2.98 -13.31 -1.59
N ALA A 182 -3.16 -12.12 -2.18
CA ALA A 182 -4.48 -11.50 -2.29
C ALA A 182 -5.36 -12.33 -3.24
N SER A 183 -6.40 -12.97 -2.70
CA SER A 183 -7.27 -13.91 -3.42
C SER A 183 -8.74 -13.67 -3.12
N TYR A 184 -9.62 -14.19 -3.99
CA TYR A 184 -11.04 -14.32 -3.68
C TYR A 184 -11.26 -15.58 -2.85
N ILE A 185 -11.87 -15.43 -1.67
CA ILE A 185 -12.30 -16.52 -0.80
C ILE A 185 -13.80 -16.39 -0.58
N TYR A 186 -14.52 -17.51 -0.68
CA TYR A 186 -16.00 -17.51 -0.68
C TYR A 186 -16.60 -16.56 -1.73
N GLY A 187 -15.89 -16.36 -2.85
CA GLY A 187 -16.27 -15.43 -3.92
C GLY A 187 -16.10 -13.94 -3.60
N LYS A 188 -15.41 -13.60 -2.51
CA LYS A 188 -15.24 -12.23 -2.00
C LYS A 188 -13.78 -11.93 -1.66
N PHE A 189 -13.37 -10.68 -1.87
CA PHE A 189 -12.09 -10.20 -1.36
C PHE A 189 -12.24 -9.80 0.11
N TRP A 190 -11.18 -9.94 0.93
CA TRP A 190 -11.28 -9.70 2.38
C TRP A 190 -11.83 -8.33 2.74
N ARG A 191 -11.50 -7.28 1.99
CA ARG A 191 -11.98 -5.92 2.28
C ARG A 191 -13.50 -5.82 2.20
N GLU A 192 -14.10 -6.51 1.24
CA GLU A 192 -15.56 -6.59 1.12
C GLU A 192 -16.13 -7.48 2.22
N TYR A 193 -15.54 -8.67 2.40
CA TYR A 193 -16.06 -9.68 3.31
C TYR A 193 -16.04 -9.20 4.77
N LEU A 194 -14.90 -8.72 5.27
CA LEU A 194 -14.76 -8.31 6.67
C LEU A 194 -15.66 -7.13 7.05
N PHE A 195 -16.00 -6.25 6.09
CA PHE A 195 -16.82 -5.07 6.38
C PHE A 195 -18.32 -5.39 6.43
N TYR A 196 -18.80 -6.18 5.47
CA TYR A 196 -20.23 -6.38 5.22
C TYR A 196 -20.78 -7.74 5.70
N HIS A 197 -19.94 -8.63 6.20
CA HIS A 197 -20.34 -9.97 6.65
C HIS A 197 -20.00 -10.20 8.12
N ASN A 198 -20.79 -11.06 8.77
CA ASN A 198 -20.54 -11.70 10.05
C ASN A 198 -21.30 -13.02 10.12
N ASP A 199 -20.80 -13.98 10.89
CA ASP A 199 -21.59 -15.16 11.28
C ASP A 199 -22.52 -14.83 12.44
N ILE A 200 -23.64 -15.55 12.54
CA ILE A 200 -24.62 -15.33 13.62
C ILE A 200 -23.93 -15.52 14.97
N GLY A 201 -24.05 -14.51 15.85
CA GLY A 201 -23.44 -14.52 17.18
C GLY A 201 -22.07 -13.82 17.26
N TYR A 202 -21.51 -13.44 16.12
CA TYR A 202 -20.27 -12.68 16.01
C TYR A 202 -20.52 -11.24 15.53
N PRO A 203 -19.70 -10.25 15.92
CA PRO A 203 -19.97 -8.85 15.61
C PRO A 203 -19.70 -8.51 14.14
N LEU A 204 -20.58 -7.73 13.54
CA LEU A 204 -20.41 -7.12 12.22
C LEU A 204 -19.53 -5.87 12.29
N LEU A 205 -18.49 -5.80 11.47
CA LEU A 205 -17.53 -4.69 11.52
C LEU A 205 -18.17 -3.32 11.17
N LEU A 206 -18.95 -3.26 10.09
CA LEU A 206 -19.70 -2.05 9.70
C LEU A 206 -20.55 -1.51 10.86
N GLU A 207 -21.29 -2.39 11.53
CA GLU A 207 -22.14 -2.03 12.67
C GLU A 207 -21.33 -1.42 13.83
N LYS A 208 -20.11 -1.93 14.09
CA LYS A 208 -19.24 -1.42 15.16
C LYS A 208 -18.55 -0.11 14.84
N LEU A 209 -18.36 0.20 13.56
CA LEU A 209 -17.68 1.42 13.12
C LEU A 209 -18.65 2.59 12.90
N LYS A 210 -19.92 2.31 12.58
CA LYS A 210 -20.94 3.33 12.33
C LYS A 210 -21.10 4.23 13.56
N GLY A 211 -21.02 5.55 13.36
CA GLY A 211 -21.17 6.55 14.43
C GLY A 211 -19.90 6.82 15.25
N ILE A 212 -18.79 6.11 15.03
CA ILE A 212 -17.53 6.35 15.73
C ILE A 212 -16.87 7.61 15.17
N LYS A 213 -16.71 8.64 16.00
CA LYS A 213 -16.25 9.97 15.57
C LYS A 213 -14.73 10.14 15.50
N TYR A 214 -13.98 9.32 16.24
CA TYR A 214 -12.54 9.50 16.40
C TYR A 214 -11.79 8.21 16.07
N LEU A 215 -10.68 8.35 15.34
CA LEU A 215 -9.77 7.25 15.06
C LEU A 215 -9.15 6.72 16.36
N TRP A 216 -8.58 7.62 17.15
CA TRP A 216 -7.85 7.33 18.39
C TRP A 216 -7.92 8.53 19.35
N ASP A 217 -7.74 8.26 20.64
CA ASP A 217 -7.80 9.22 21.74
C ASP A 217 -6.41 9.57 22.33
N ASN A 218 -5.35 9.14 21.66
CA ASN A 218 -3.95 9.38 22.02
C ASN A 218 -3.57 8.85 23.41
N GLN A 219 -4.22 7.77 23.85
CA GLN A 219 -3.92 7.08 25.11
C GLN A 219 -3.32 5.69 24.84
N SER A 220 -2.29 5.35 25.60
CA SER A 220 -1.78 3.98 25.71
C SER A 220 -2.55 3.22 26.79
N TYR A 221 -2.98 1.99 26.52
CA TYR A 221 -3.80 1.22 27.44
C TYR A 221 -3.75 -0.30 27.17
N HIS A 222 -4.22 -1.08 28.15
CA HIS A 222 -4.39 -2.53 28.04
C HIS A 222 -5.88 -2.88 28.04
N PRO A 223 -6.47 -3.18 26.86
CA PRO A 223 -7.83 -3.71 26.81
C PRO A 223 -7.94 -4.97 27.69
N PRO A 224 -8.91 -5.05 28.63
CA PRO A 224 -9.05 -6.21 29.49
C PRO A 224 -9.59 -7.43 28.73
N ALA A 225 -9.30 -8.61 29.27
CA ALA A 225 -9.85 -9.86 28.77
C ALA A 225 -11.38 -9.85 28.86
N LYS A 226 -12.05 -10.45 27.87
CA LYS A 226 -13.51 -10.63 27.84
C LYS A 226 -14.32 -9.34 28.00
N ARG A 227 -13.74 -8.20 27.63
CA ARG A 227 -14.39 -6.90 27.76
C ARG A 227 -15.68 -6.81 26.92
N THR A 228 -16.54 -5.92 27.33
CA THR A 228 -17.86 -5.74 26.74
C THR A 228 -17.88 -4.49 25.86
N TRP A 229 -18.82 -4.42 24.91
CA TRP A 229 -18.95 -3.24 24.04
C TRP A 229 -19.12 -1.95 24.84
N LYS A 230 -19.93 -2.00 25.91
CA LYS A 230 -20.15 -0.88 26.84
C LYS A 230 -18.85 -0.42 27.50
N TRP A 231 -17.97 -1.36 27.89
CA TRP A 231 -16.66 -1.00 28.44
C TRP A 231 -15.81 -0.29 27.38
N SER A 232 -15.73 -0.86 26.18
CA SER A 232 -14.94 -0.30 25.07
C SER A 232 -15.36 1.13 24.78
N MET A 233 -16.66 1.38 24.55
CA MET A 233 -17.15 2.72 24.21
C MET A 233 -17.15 3.70 25.39
N LYS A 234 -17.20 3.23 26.63
CA LYS A 234 -17.10 4.11 27.81
C LYS A 234 -15.67 4.60 28.06
N ASN A 235 -14.68 3.75 27.84
CA ASN A 235 -13.28 4.06 28.16
C ASN A 235 -12.54 4.66 26.95
N HIS A 236 -12.74 4.09 25.77
CA HIS A 236 -12.06 4.48 24.53
C HIS A 236 -13.05 4.47 23.35
N PRO A 237 -13.91 5.50 23.18
CA PRO A 237 -14.89 5.60 22.08
C PRO A 237 -14.21 5.93 20.74
N THR A 238 -13.37 5.01 20.26
CA THR A 238 -12.47 5.20 19.13
C THR A 238 -12.52 4.01 18.17
N ALA A 239 -12.15 4.25 16.91
CA ALA A 239 -12.11 3.20 15.90
C ALA A 239 -11.07 2.12 16.22
N ILE A 240 -9.92 2.49 16.82
CA ILE A 240 -8.91 1.54 17.29
C ILE A 240 -9.51 0.56 18.31
N GLU A 241 -10.24 1.06 19.31
CA GLU A 241 -10.84 0.18 20.31
C GLU A 241 -12.01 -0.64 19.73
N ALA A 242 -12.83 -0.07 18.85
CA ALA A 242 -13.90 -0.79 18.18
C ALA A 242 -13.36 -1.98 17.37
N LEU A 243 -12.25 -1.80 16.66
CA LEU A 243 -11.52 -2.86 15.95
C LEU A 243 -10.93 -3.88 16.89
N ASN A 244 -10.28 -3.44 17.97
CA ASN A 244 -9.74 -4.37 18.97
C ASN A 244 -10.86 -5.24 19.56
N TYR A 245 -12.05 -4.68 19.80
CA TYR A 245 -13.21 -5.41 20.31
C TYR A 245 -13.69 -6.43 19.28
N TRP A 246 -13.90 -5.98 18.03
CA TRP A 246 -14.32 -6.84 16.93
C TRP A 246 -13.36 -8.03 16.75
N VAL A 247 -12.05 -7.79 16.64
CA VAL A 247 -11.04 -8.88 16.53
C VAL A 247 -11.15 -9.86 17.70
N GLY A 248 -11.17 -9.36 18.94
CA GLY A 248 -11.20 -10.21 20.13
C GLY A 248 -12.45 -11.09 20.21
N LYS A 249 -13.60 -10.57 19.78
CA LYS A 249 -14.86 -11.33 19.73
C LYS A 249 -14.95 -12.26 18.53
N SER A 250 -14.30 -11.93 17.42
CA SER A 250 -14.35 -12.70 16.18
C SER A 250 -13.36 -13.85 16.13
N VAL A 251 -12.22 -13.76 16.82
CA VAL A 251 -11.23 -14.85 16.95
C VAL A 251 -11.10 -15.22 18.41
N ASN A 252 -12.16 -15.82 18.95
CA ASN A 252 -12.29 -16.10 20.39
C ASN A 252 -11.86 -17.53 20.77
N GLN A 253 -11.56 -18.40 19.81
CA GLN A 253 -11.07 -19.75 20.04
C GLN A 253 -9.58 -19.92 19.73
N LEU A 254 -8.95 -20.91 20.37
CA LEU A 254 -7.60 -21.34 20.01
C LEU A 254 -7.69 -22.40 18.90
N ALA A 255 -6.91 -22.23 17.84
CA ALA A 255 -6.83 -23.22 16.77
C ALA A 255 -6.17 -24.53 17.27
N ILE A 256 -6.82 -25.67 17.05
CA ILE A 256 -6.28 -27.01 17.38
C ILE A 256 -5.89 -27.77 16.10
N GLY A 257 -6.64 -27.55 15.01
CA GLY A 257 -6.50 -28.16 13.70
C GLY A 257 -5.89 -27.22 12.66
N ASP A 258 -6.69 -26.84 11.67
CA ASP A 258 -6.25 -26.03 10.53
C ASP A 258 -5.85 -24.60 10.95
N ARG A 259 -4.98 -24.00 10.14
CA ARG A 259 -4.31 -22.72 10.43
C ARG A 259 -4.46 -21.81 9.20
N PRO A 260 -5.62 -21.15 9.02
CA PRO A 260 -5.90 -20.38 7.83
C PRO A 260 -4.99 -19.15 7.72
N GLY A 261 -4.62 -18.79 6.49
CA GLY A 261 -3.80 -17.61 6.21
C GLY A 261 -4.56 -16.48 5.50
N GLN A 262 -5.82 -16.71 5.14
CA GLN A 262 -6.66 -15.72 4.47
C GLN A 262 -7.57 -15.04 5.50
N PRO A 263 -7.69 -13.69 5.51
CA PRO A 263 -8.51 -13.00 6.50
C PRO A 263 -9.99 -13.43 6.50
N ASN A 264 -10.56 -13.78 5.34
CA ASN A 264 -11.93 -14.28 5.26
C ASN A 264 -12.10 -15.60 6.02
N GLU A 265 -11.17 -16.54 5.84
CA GLU A 265 -11.20 -17.86 6.48
C GLU A 265 -11.02 -17.69 7.98
N ILE A 266 -10.03 -16.89 8.41
CA ILE A 266 -9.81 -16.59 9.84
C ILE A 266 -11.07 -16.00 10.49
N TYR A 267 -11.74 -15.07 9.80
CA TYR A 267 -12.95 -14.45 10.32
C TYR A 267 -14.12 -15.43 10.43
N HIS A 268 -14.20 -16.42 9.54
CA HIS A 268 -15.27 -17.42 9.51
C HIS A 268 -15.00 -18.62 10.44
N GLU A 269 -13.75 -19.03 10.62
CA GLU A 269 -13.41 -20.18 11.48
C GLU A 269 -13.40 -19.84 12.98
N HIS A 270 -13.33 -18.54 13.30
CA HIS A 270 -13.38 -17.98 14.66
C HIS A 270 -12.30 -18.46 15.63
N ASN A 271 -11.24 -19.06 15.11
CA ASN A 271 -10.12 -19.63 15.86
C ASN A 271 -8.77 -19.07 15.35
N GLY A 272 -7.76 -19.05 16.23
CA GLY A 272 -6.44 -18.56 15.83
C GLY A 272 -5.42 -18.46 16.96
N TYR A 273 -4.18 -18.23 16.58
CA TYR A 273 -3.10 -17.78 17.47
C TYR A 273 -2.61 -16.42 16.97
N CYS A 274 -1.40 -16.00 17.35
CA CYS A 274 -0.91 -14.66 17.04
C CYS A 274 -0.83 -14.37 15.53
N GLY A 275 -0.52 -15.37 14.70
CA GLY A 275 -0.48 -15.24 13.24
C GLY A 275 -1.81 -14.82 12.63
N GLU A 276 -2.87 -15.57 12.92
CA GLU A 276 -4.22 -15.32 12.41
C GLU A 276 -4.78 -14.02 12.97
N VAL A 277 -4.58 -13.80 14.28
CA VAL A 277 -5.01 -12.57 14.95
C VAL A 277 -4.31 -11.35 14.34
N GLN A 278 -3.01 -11.40 14.04
CA GLN A 278 -2.33 -10.32 13.34
C GLN A 278 -2.94 -10.07 11.97
N GLN A 279 -3.10 -11.12 11.16
CA GLN A 279 -3.59 -10.99 9.78
C GLN A 279 -4.98 -10.37 9.71
N ILE A 280 -5.94 -10.91 10.47
CA ILE A 280 -7.30 -10.36 10.50
C ILE A 280 -7.32 -8.94 11.07
N SER A 281 -6.45 -8.64 12.05
CA SER A 281 -6.41 -7.30 12.63
C SER A 281 -5.88 -6.25 11.66
N VAL A 282 -4.82 -6.56 10.92
CA VAL A 282 -4.30 -5.67 9.87
C VAL A 282 -5.35 -5.55 8.75
N ALA A 283 -5.95 -6.65 8.31
CA ALA A 283 -7.01 -6.63 7.30
C ALA A 283 -8.21 -5.77 7.74
N GLY A 284 -8.70 -5.95 8.96
CA GLY A 284 -9.81 -5.20 9.54
C GLY A 284 -9.48 -3.70 9.63
N GLN A 285 -8.30 -3.35 10.15
CA GLN A 285 -7.87 -1.95 10.21
C GLN A 285 -7.78 -1.32 8.81
N ARG A 286 -7.20 -2.01 7.83
CA ARG A 286 -7.14 -1.50 6.44
C ARG A 286 -8.52 -1.38 5.81
N THR A 287 -9.42 -2.31 6.11
CA THR A 287 -10.84 -2.27 5.68
C THR A 287 -11.55 -1.04 6.22
N ALA A 288 -11.20 -0.66 7.45
CA ALA A 288 -11.69 0.51 8.17
C ALA A 288 -10.89 1.80 7.88
N LEU A 289 -10.10 1.83 6.79
CA LEU A 289 -9.25 2.97 6.40
C LEU A 289 -8.21 3.41 7.47
N ILE A 290 -7.81 2.51 8.35
CA ILE A 290 -6.75 2.72 9.35
C ILE A 290 -5.44 2.13 8.79
N PRO A 291 -4.38 2.92 8.58
CA PRO A 291 -3.14 2.41 8.04
C PRO A 291 -2.50 1.46 9.04
N SER A 292 -2.26 0.23 8.59
CA SER A 292 -1.83 -0.86 9.47
C SER A 292 -0.76 -1.74 8.83
N ILE A 293 0.17 -2.21 9.65
CA ILE A 293 1.32 -3.03 9.24
C ILE A 293 1.55 -4.19 10.21
N GLY A 294 1.88 -5.36 9.67
CA GLY A 294 2.24 -6.54 10.46
C GLY A 294 3.68 -6.45 10.98
N ILE A 295 3.87 -6.65 12.28
CA ILE A 295 5.16 -6.73 12.96
C ILE A 295 5.51 -8.18 13.31
N ASN A 296 6.74 -8.56 13.04
CA ASN A 296 7.23 -9.92 13.16
C ASN A 296 8.46 -9.99 14.09
N ASN A 297 8.37 -10.84 15.11
CA ASN A 297 9.50 -11.30 15.92
C ASN A 297 9.70 -12.80 15.67
N LEU A 298 10.05 -13.12 14.42
CA LEU A 298 10.07 -14.47 13.88
C LEU A 298 10.99 -15.43 14.66
N GLY A 299 12.17 -14.95 15.09
CA GLY A 299 13.15 -15.76 15.83
C GLY A 299 12.66 -16.29 17.17
N GLU A 300 11.64 -15.65 17.77
CA GLU A 300 11.04 -16.06 19.03
C GLU A 300 9.52 -16.24 18.94
N ASP A 301 9.02 -16.52 17.73
CA ASP A 301 7.65 -17.00 17.49
C ASP A 301 6.56 -16.08 18.09
N HIS A 302 6.54 -14.82 17.65
CA HIS A 302 5.45 -13.91 17.95
C HIS A 302 5.30 -12.85 16.87
N VAL A 303 4.07 -12.39 16.69
CA VAL A 303 3.68 -11.37 15.73
C VAL A 303 2.54 -10.54 16.32
N TRP A 304 2.45 -9.28 15.90
CA TRP A 304 1.41 -8.32 16.30
C TRP A 304 1.31 -7.22 15.22
N ARG A 305 0.64 -6.10 15.44
CA ARG A 305 0.53 -5.03 14.43
C ARG A 305 0.95 -3.66 14.95
N GLU A 306 1.12 -2.72 14.03
CA GLU A 306 1.16 -1.30 14.32
C GLU A 306 0.08 -0.59 13.50
N PHE A 307 -0.52 0.46 14.07
CA PHE A 307 -1.34 1.42 13.31
C PHE A 307 -0.63 2.76 13.22
N TRP A 308 -0.97 3.57 12.21
CA TRP A 308 -0.35 4.88 12.00
C TRP A 308 -1.25 6.05 12.45
N GLU A 309 -0.70 6.94 13.28
CA GLU A 309 -1.25 8.25 13.64
C GLU A 309 -0.06 9.19 13.94
N ARG A 310 0.36 10.05 12.99
CA ARG A 310 1.59 10.89 13.10
C ARG A 310 2.88 10.13 13.47
N GLY A 311 2.87 8.83 13.30
CA GLY A 311 3.83 7.90 13.87
C GLY A 311 3.23 6.51 13.88
N TRP A 312 4.06 5.49 13.98
CA TRP A 312 3.56 4.13 14.20
C TRP A 312 3.35 3.93 15.70
N HIS A 313 2.31 3.18 16.05
CA HIS A 313 1.96 2.82 17.43
C HIS A 313 1.75 1.31 17.51
N GLU A 314 2.33 0.67 18.52
CA GLU A 314 2.11 -0.75 18.80
C GLU A 314 0.63 -1.03 19.06
N CYS A 315 0.12 -2.16 18.57
CA CYS A 315 -1.23 -2.60 18.86
C CYS A 315 -1.34 -4.12 18.73
N ASP A 316 -1.86 -4.78 19.75
CA ASP A 316 -1.93 -6.24 19.81
C ASP A 316 -3.23 -6.72 20.45
N ASN A 317 -3.71 -7.86 19.95
CA ASN A 317 -4.83 -8.61 20.50
C ASN A 317 -4.31 -9.97 20.94
N TRP A 318 -4.62 -10.36 22.19
CA TRP A 318 -4.19 -11.63 22.72
C TRP A 318 -5.24 -12.73 22.48
N TRP A 319 -4.76 -13.97 22.50
CA TRP A 319 -5.55 -15.13 22.13
C TRP A 319 -6.84 -15.27 22.94
N ALA A 320 -7.87 -15.79 22.28
CA ALA A 320 -9.15 -16.15 22.91
C ALA A 320 -9.78 -15.01 23.73
N ASP A 321 -9.86 -13.81 23.13
CA ASP A 321 -10.36 -12.59 23.77
C ASP A 321 -9.63 -12.26 25.08
N GLY A 322 -8.31 -12.53 25.12
CA GLY A 322 -7.46 -12.38 26.30
C GLY A 322 -7.10 -10.95 26.68
N GLY A 323 -7.59 -9.96 25.92
CA GLY A 323 -7.22 -8.54 26.06
C GLY A 323 -6.23 -8.11 24.98
N GLY A 324 -5.34 -7.18 25.32
CA GLY A 324 -4.34 -6.69 24.37
C GLY A 324 -3.46 -5.57 24.92
N SER A 325 -2.79 -4.90 23.99
CA SER A 325 -1.95 -3.72 24.24
C SER A 325 -2.18 -2.68 23.14
N VAL A 326 -2.18 -1.40 23.52
CA VAL A 326 -2.25 -0.26 22.60
C VAL A 326 -1.18 0.75 23.00
N ASP A 327 -0.35 1.12 22.03
CA ASP A 327 0.74 2.08 22.12
C ASP A 327 1.79 1.77 23.21
N ASN A 328 2.18 0.50 23.35
CA ASN A 328 3.20 0.09 24.33
C ASN A 328 4.32 -0.78 23.73
N TYR A 329 5.35 -0.11 23.23
CA TYR A 329 6.58 -0.74 22.73
C TYR A 329 7.35 -1.59 23.74
N ASN A 330 7.09 -1.44 25.04
CA ASN A 330 7.78 -2.18 26.09
C ASN A 330 7.13 -3.54 26.41
N GLU A 331 5.94 -3.83 25.86
CA GLU A 331 5.09 -4.96 26.26
C GLU A 331 5.86 -6.29 26.26
N TYR A 332 6.49 -6.64 25.14
CA TYR A 332 7.14 -7.95 25.04
C TYR A 332 8.49 -8.02 25.75
N ARG A 333 9.41 -7.08 25.50
CA ARG A 333 10.78 -7.15 26.05
C ARG A 333 10.79 -6.95 27.56
N TYR A 334 9.99 -6.00 28.06
CA TYR A 334 10.13 -5.49 29.42
C TYR A 334 8.95 -5.84 30.32
N THR A 335 7.73 -5.94 29.80
CA THR A 335 6.58 -6.43 30.59
C THR A 335 6.58 -7.97 30.64
N TRP A 336 6.63 -8.65 29.50
CA TRP A 336 6.63 -10.12 29.45
C TRP A 336 8.01 -10.73 29.74
N GLY A 337 9.07 -9.91 29.72
CA GLY A 337 10.44 -10.38 29.92
C GLY A 337 10.93 -11.30 28.79
N LYS A 338 10.38 -11.13 27.58
CA LYS A 338 10.82 -11.86 26.38
C LYS A 338 12.21 -11.38 25.99
N ILE A 339 13.12 -12.30 25.67
CA ILE A 339 14.42 -11.93 25.09
C ILE A 339 14.25 -12.05 23.59
N MET A 340 14.31 -10.91 22.90
CA MET A 340 14.05 -10.82 21.47
C MET A 340 15.35 -10.62 20.71
N SER A 341 15.48 -11.32 19.58
CA SER A 341 16.63 -11.22 18.68
C SER A 341 16.52 -10.01 17.77
N SER A 342 15.48 -9.96 16.93
CA SER A 342 15.16 -8.80 16.10
C SER A 342 13.66 -8.73 15.84
N VAL A 343 13.23 -7.55 15.41
CA VAL A 343 11.84 -7.27 15.07
C VAL A 343 11.82 -6.55 13.73
N PHE A 344 10.97 -6.99 12.80
CA PHE A 344 10.81 -6.34 11.51
C PHE A 344 9.34 -6.16 11.16
N SER A 345 9.04 -5.15 10.34
CA SER A 345 7.72 -4.98 9.76
C SER A 345 7.68 -5.56 8.34
N TRP A 346 6.52 -6.06 7.93
CA TRP A 346 6.31 -6.69 6.63
C TRP A 346 5.56 -5.74 5.69
N ASN A 347 6.10 -5.48 4.50
CA ASN A 347 5.45 -4.68 3.47
C ASN A 347 4.71 -5.57 2.47
N GLY A 348 3.71 -5.01 1.79
CA GLY A 348 2.88 -5.74 0.84
C GLY A 348 3.62 -6.32 -0.38
N ASP A 349 4.78 -5.76 -0.73
CA ASP A 349 5.65 -6.22 -1.81
C ASP A 349 6.59 -7.36 -1.39
N SER A 350 6.46 -7.89 -0.16
CA SER A 350 7.38 -8.80 0.51
C SER A 350 8.69 -8.20 0.99
N SER A 351 8.92 -6.89 0.88
CA SER A 351 10.07 -6.28 1.55
C SER A 351 9.87 -6.22 3.06
N ILE A 352 10.98 -6.12 3.81
CA ILE A 352 10.93 -6.00 5.27
C ILE A 352 11.71 -4.78 5.77
N ASN A 353 11.28 -4.21 6.90
CA ASN A 353 11.99 -3.11 7.56
C ASN A 353 12.38 -3.48 8.99
N ASP A 354 13.65 -3.28 9.36
CA ASP A 354 14.10 -3.44 10.74
C ASP A 354 13.45 -2.38 11.65
N VAL A 355 12.63 -2.84 12.60
CA VAL A 355 11.98 -2.02 13.64
C VAL A 355 12.42 -2.41 15.05
N THR A 356 13.47 -3.23 15.18
CA THR A 356 14.01 -3.71 16.47
C THR A 356 14.28 -2.56 17.42
N ALA A 357 14.73 -1.42 16.89
CA ALA A 357 15.02 -0.20 17.64
C ALA A 357 13.84 0.37 18.43
N LYS A 358 12.60 0.11 18.01
CA LYS A 358 11.39 0.56 18.70
C LYS A 358 11.10 -0.29 19.93
N TYR A 359 11.37 -1.60 19.85
CA TYR A 359 10.99 -2.59 20.87
C TYR A 359 12.14 -2.97 21.83
N ILE A 360 13.40 -2.72 21.45
CA ILE A 360 14.58 -3.01 22.25
C ILE A 360 15.39 -1.73 22.46
N ARG A 361 15.57 -1.33 23.72
CA ARG A 361 16.35 -0.14 24.11
C ARG A 361 17.82 -0.30 23.72
N ARG A 362 18.51 0.84 23.57
CA ARG A 362 19.90 0.89 23.05
C ARG A 362 20.87 0.04 23.89
N GLU A 363 20.70 0.00 25.20
CA GLU A 363 21.49 -0.78 26.16
C GLU A 363 21.27 -2.31 26.07
N ASP A 364 20.22 -2.74 25.38
CA ASP A 364 19.83 -4.15 25.21
C ASP A 364 19.99 -4.64 23.77
N ARG A 365 20.59 -3.86 22.88
CA ARG A 365 20.86 -4.23 21.48
C ARG A 365 22.24 -3.77 21.00
N GLY A 366 22.80 -4.47 20.02
CA GLY A 366 23.99 -4.07 19.28
C GLY A 366 23.67 -3.79 17.81
N ARG A 367 24.43 -2.87 17.20
CA ARG A 367 24.35 -2.60 15.75
C ARG A 367 25.44 -3.37 15.01
N ILE A 368 25.06 -4.15 14.01
CA ILE A 368 26.00 -4.92 13.17
C ILE A 368 26.03 -4.31 11.77
N GLU A 369 27.20 -3.89 11.31
CA GLU A 369 27.45 -3.49 9.92
C GLU A 369 28.21 -4.63 9.23
N VAL A 370 27.64 -5.11 8.12
CA VAL A 370 28.25 -6.14 7.28
C VAL A 370 28.75 -5.50 6.00
N SER A 371 30.02 -5.71 5.66
CA SER A 371 30.64 -5.25 4.40
C SER A 371 31.10 -6.45 3.57
N VAL A 372 30.61 -6.55 2.34
CA VAL A 372 30.94 -7.62 1.40
C VAL A 372 31.76 -7.05 0.25
N ARG A 373 32.93 -7.65 0.02
CA ARG A 373 33.87 -7.25 -1.02
C ARG A 373 34.26 -8.41 -1.92
N ASP A 374 34.71 -8.09 -3.13
CA ASP A 374 35.29 -9.07 -4.04
C ASP A 374 36.77 -9.35 -3.72
N SER A 375 37.38 -10.30 -4.43
CA SER A 375 38.80 -10.66 -4.26
C SER A 375 39.78 -9.52 -4.59
N PHE A 376 39.30 -8.44 -5.23
CA PHE A 376 40.07 -7.23 -5.54
C PHE A 376 39.75 -6.07 -4.58
N GLY A 377 38.98 -6.34 -3.52
CA GLY A 377 38.61 -5.36 -2.50
C GLY A 377 37.49 -4.40 -2.91
N LYS A 378 36.79 -4.63 -4.03
CA LYS A 378 35.69 -3.79 -4.48
C LYS A 378 34.37 -4.19 -3.82
N PRO A 379 33.42 -3.27 -3.61
CA PRO A 379 32.13 -3.59 -3.02
C PRO A 379 31.31 -4.52 -3.91
N VAL A 380 30.54 -5.43 -3.30
CA VAL A 380 29.60 -6.32 -3.99
C VAL A 380 28.17 -6.02 -3.56
N ASP A 381 27.38 -5.52 -4.51
CA ASP A 381 25.97 -5.17 -4.30
C ASP A 381 25.03 -6.36 -4.50
N GLY A 382 23.90 -6.33 -3.80
CA GLY A 382 22.80 -7.29 -3.88
C GLY A 382 23.03 -8.63 -3.19
N VAL A 383 24.01 -8.72 -2.28
CA VAL A 383 24.25 -9.93 -1.49
C VAL A 383 23.24 -9.99 -0.35
N ARG A 384 22.44 -11.04 -0.30
CA ARG A 384 21.54 -11.33 0.82
C ARG A 384 22.35 -11.78 2.03
N VAL A 385 22.12 -11.12 3.16
CA VAL A 385 22.68 -11.48 4.47
C VAL A 385 21.52 -11.87 5.39
N MET A 386 21.45 -13.14 5.76
CA MET A 386 20.46 -13.67 6.69
C MET A 386 21.07 -13.83 8.07
N VAL A 387 20.35 -13.37 9.09
CA VAL A 387 20.70 -13.53 10.50
C VAL A 387 19.78 -14.58 11.12
N PHE A 388 20.36 -15.59 11.75
CA PHE A 388 19.64 -16.62 12.48
C PHE A 388 19.86 -16.45 13.98
N GLY A 389 18.76 -16.49 14.74
CA GLY A 389 18.74 -16.38 16.20
C GLY A 389 18.53 -17.72 16.90
N THR A 390 18.66 -17.74 18.22
CA THR A 390 18.47 -18.95 19.03
C THR A 390 17.02 -19.10 19.51
N TRP A 391 16.19 -19.88 18.80
CA TRP A 391 14.84 -20.21 19.28
C TRP A 391 14.90 -21.05 20.56
N LYS A 392 14.05 -20.74 21.54
CA LYS A 392 13.94 -21.40 22.86
C LYS A 392 15.25 -21.48 23.69
N ALA A 393 16.24 -20.63 23.42
CA ALA A 393 17.46 -20.56 24.23
C ALA A 393 17.16 -20.44 25.74
N ASN A 394 16.08 -19.76 26.12
CA ASN A 394 15.71 -19.54 27.51
C ASN A 394 15.18 -20.78 28.20
N GLU A 395 14.40 -21.64 27.53
CA GLU A 395 14.00 -22.92 28.12
C GLU A 395 15.23 -23.76 28.46
N PHE A 396 16.23 -23.77 27.58
CA PHE A 396 17.48 -24.47 27.81
C PHE A 396 18.31 -23.84 28.94
N LYS A 397 18.49 -22.50 28.93
CA LYS A 397 19.18 -21.77 30.01
C LYS A 397 18.50 -21.99 31.36
N ASN A 398 17.17 -21.90 31.42
CA ASN A 398 16.39 -22.14 32.63
C ASN A 398 16.54 -23.59 33.11
N LYS A 399 16.49 -24.58 32.21
CA LYS A 399 16.76 -25.98 32.55
C LYS A 399 18.16 -26.18 33.13
N LEU A 400 19.19 -25.54 32.55
CA LEU A 400 20.56 -25.59 33.07
C LEU A 400 20.69 -24.89 34.43
N TRP A 401 20.16 -23.67 34.55
CA TRP A 401 20.16 -22.91 35.80
C TRP A 401 19.46 -23.68 36.92
N ASN A 402 18.29 -24.24 36.65
CA ASN A 402 17.53 -25.02 37.62
C ASN A 402 18.29 -26.29 38.03
N LYS A 403 18.93 -26.97 37.08
CA LYS A 403 19.68 -28.20 37.34
C LYS A 403 20.92 -27.98 38.22
N TYR A 404 21.68 -26.91 37.95
CA TYR A 404 22.99 -26.70 38.59
C TYR A 404 22.96 -25.62 39.67
N VAL A 405 22.37 -24.46 39.41
CA VAL A 405 22.47 -23.28 40.29
C VAL A 405 21.33 -23.23 41.29
N GLU A 406 20.08 -23.38 40.86
CA GLU A 406 18.91 -23.41 41.75
C GLU A 406 18.99 -24.60 42.73
N ASN A 407 19.38 -25.78 42.26
CA ASN A 407 19.58 -26.96 43.11
C ASN A 407 20.64 -26.73 44.20
N LEU A 408 21.72 -25.98 43.91
CA LEU A 408 22.70 -25.59 44.92
C LEU A 408 22.16 -24.49 45.85
N TRP A 409 21.44 -23.51 45.31
CA TRP A 409 20.81 -22.43 46.06
C TRP A 409 19.82 -22.96 47.10
N GLN A 410 18.97 -23.92 46.73
CA GLN A 410 17.97 -24.55 47.61
C GLN A 410 18.61 -25.38 48.74
N LYS A 411 19.90 -25.74 48.64
CA LYS A 411 20.64 -26.44 49.71
C LYS A 411 21.27 -25.49 50.73
N LEU A 412 21.22 -24.17 50.50
CA LEU A 412 21.76 -23.19 51.45
C LEU A 412 20.79 -22.95 52.63
N PRO A 413 21.32 -22.67 53.84
CA PRO A 413 20.52 -22.26 54.97
C PRO A 413 19.62 -21.05 54.67
N GLU A 414 18.43 -21.01 55.28
CA GLU A 414 17.40 -19.99 55.02
C GLU A 414 17.89 -18.55 55.24
N TRP A 415 18.61 -18.31 56.34
CA TRP A 415 19.20 -16.99 56.65
C TRP A 415 20.22 -16.50 55.61
N LEU A 416 20.91 -17.41 54.89
CA LEU A 416 21.81 -17.07 53.80
C LEU A 416 21.03 -16.74 52.52
N ARG A 417 19.96 -17.48 52.24
CA ARG A 417 19.09 -17.20 51.10
C ARG A 417 18.42 -15.84 51.24
N GLU A 418 17.84 -15.54 52.40
CA GLU A 418 17.21 -14.23 52.68
C GLU A 418 18.19 -13.06 52.49
N ARG A 419 19.41 -13.19 53.03
CA ARG A 419 20.44 -12.14 52.94
C ARG A 419 20.90 -11.87 51.51
N TRP A 420 20.91 -12.88 50.64
CA TRP A 420 21.48 -12.80 49.29
C TRP A 420 20.43 -12.96 48.19
N GLN A 421 19.14 -13.01 48.52
CA GLN A 421 18.06 -13.25 47.57
C GLN A 421 18.04 -12.20 46.46
N GLU A 422 18.19 -10.92 46.80
CA GLU A 422 18.22 -9.83 45.81
C GLU A 422 19.37 -10.01 44.80
N LYS A 423 20.57 -10.34 45.27
CA LYS A 423 21.72 -10.61 44.39
C LYS A 423 21.56 -11.90 43.61
N TYR A 424 20.91 -12.91 44.17
CA TYR A 424 20.60 -14.15 43.46
C TYR A 424 19.66 -13.88 42.28
N GLU A 425 18.59 -13.12 42.50
CA GLU A 425 17.68 -12.71 41.43
C GLU A 425 18.37 -11.82 40.40
N GLU A 426 19.25 -10.92 40.83
CA GLU A 426 20.07 -10.09 39.92
C GLU A 426 20.96 -10.97 39.02
N VAL A 427 21.68 -11.94 39.59
CA VAL A 427 22.58 -12.84 38.86
C VAL A 427 21.78 -13.80 37.96
N LYS A 428 20.63 -14.29 38.42
CA LYS A 428 19.70 -15.12 37.61
C LYS A 428 19.17 -14.34 36.42
N LYS A 429 18.76 -13.09 36.63
CA LYS A 429 18.31 -12.17 35.58
C LYS A 429 19.44 -11.87 34.60
N PHE A 430 20.64 -11.55 35.09
CA PHE A 430 21.82 -11.34 34.25
C PHE A 430 22.17 -12.58 33.40
N TYR A 431 22.21 -13.77 34.00
CA TYR A 431 22.49 -15.01 33.27
C TYR A 431 21.45 -15.27 32.18
N ARG A 432 20.16 -15.12 32.52
CA ARG A 432 19.06 -15.32 31.57
C ARG A 432 19.15 -14.34 30.40
N GLU A 433 19.31 -13.05 30.68
CA GLU A 433 19.20 -11.96 29.71
C GLU A 433 20.48 -11.67 28.93
N LYS A 434 21.66 -11.88 29.52
CA LYS A 434 22.93 -11.38 28.98
C LYS A 434 23.89 -12.47 28.54
N VAL A 435 23.80 -13.68 29.09
CA VAL A 435 24.67 -14.79 28.68
C VAL A 435 24.10 -15.43 27.41
N PRO A 436 24.86 -15.57 26.30
CA PRO A 436 24.34 -16.14 25.06
C PRO A 436 23.84 -17.59 25.22
N GLY A 437 22.68 -17.89 24.62
CA GLY A 437 22.24 -19.29 24.44
C GLY A 437 22.95 -19.95 23.27
N LEU A 438 23.13 -21.28 23.31
CA LEU A 438 23.56 -22.06 22.14
C LEU A 438 22.39 -22.25 21.16
N ILE A 439 22.68 -22.47 19.88
CA ILE A 439 21.68 -22.65 18.80
C ILE A 439 21.31 -24.15 18.71
N PRO A 440 20.14 -24.60 19.20
CA PRO A 440 19.65 -25.95 18.94
C PRO A 440 18.94 -26.05 17.58
N TRP A 441 18.35 -24.95 17.09
CA TRP A 441 17.54 -24.87 15.86
C TRP A 441 17.77 -23.52 15.16
N ILE A 442 17.81 -23.52 13.82
CA ILE A 442 18.18 -22.36 12.98
C ILE A 442 16.91 -21.81 12.32
N LEU A 443 16.24 -20.83 12.96
CA LEU A 443 15.17 -20.04 12.34
C LEU A 443 15.69 -18.65 11.96
N PRO A 444 15.34 -18.12 10.77
CA PRO A 444 15.73 -16.77 10.38
C PRO A 444 15.09 -15.77 11.33
N SER A 445 15.90 -14.86 11.84
CA SER A 445 15.49 -13.80 12.76
C SER A 445 15.22 -12.50 11.99
N ILE A 446 16.10 -12.16 11.04
CA ILE A 446 15.96 -11.04 10.09
C ILE A 446 16.92 -11.25 8.90
N TRP A 447 16.71 -10.54 7.80
CA TRP A 447 17.64 -10.48 6.67
C TRP A 447 17.70 -9.08 6.06
N ASN A 448 18.75 -8.80 5.29
CA ASN A 448 18.95 -7.54 4.56
C ASN A 448 19.87 -7.79 3.36
N TYR A 449 20.01 -6.81 2.48
CA TYR A 449 20.76 -6.91 1.23
C TYR A 449 21.85 -5.84 1.16
N THR A 450 23.01 -6.17 0.59
CA THR A 450 24.09 -5.19 0.46
C THR A 450 23.78 -4.14 -0.60
N ASP A 451 24.03 -2.87 -0.28
CA ASP A 451 23.91 -1.74 -1.20
C ASP A 451 25.09 -1.66 -2.19
N VAL A 452 25.16 -0.58 -2.99
CA VAL A 452 26.25 -0.35 -3.98
C VAL A 452 27.65 -0.22 -3.36
N ASP A 453 27.76 0.06 -2.06
CA ASP A 453 29.00 0.08 -1.30
C ASP A 453 29.31 -1.29 -0.66
N GLY A 454 28.48 -2.29 -0.97
CA GLY A 454 28.60 -3.64 -0.46
C GLY A 454 28.25 -3.71 1.02
N LYS A 455 27.38 -2.84 1.53
CA LYS A 455 27.07 -2.74 2.96
C LYS A 455 25.61 -3.00 3.27
N CYS A 456 25.34 -3.61 4.41
CA CYS A 456 24.03 -3.66 5.04
C CYS A 456 24.18 -3.64 6.57
N SER A 457 23.10 -3.35 7.30
CA SER A 457 23.15 -3.30 8.76
C SER A 457 21.93 -3.91 9.44
N PHE A 458 22.12 -4.32 10.69
CA PHE A 458 21.10 -4.95 11.55
C PHE A 458 21.17 -4.37 12.97
N ASN A 459 20.01 -4.23 13.60
CA ASN A 459 19.90 -4.09 15.06
C ASN A 459 19.53 -5.44 15.67
N LEU A 460 20.37 -5.94 16.59
CA LEU A 460 20.19 -7.26 17.18
C LEU A 460 20.20 -7.18 18.71
N GLY A 461 19.24 -7.83 19.36
CA GLY A 461 19.12 -7.91 20.81
C GLY A 461 20.27 -8.70 21.45
N LEU A 462 20.59 -8.34 22.69
CA LEU A 462 21.57 -9.06 23.51
C LEU A 462 21.01 -10.40 24.02
N GLY A 463 21.88 -11.29 24.49
CA GLY A 463 21.49 -12.58 25.09
C GLY A 463 21.37 -13.76 24.11
N HIS A 464 21.71 -13.54 22.84
CA HIS A 464 21.68 -14.52 21.74
C HIS A 464 23.07 -14.79 21.16
N SER A 465 23.20 -15.94 20.50
CA SER A 465 24.28 -16.23 19.55
C SER A 465 23.71 -16.14 18.14
N TYR A 466 24.37 -15.42 17.24
CA TYR A 466 23.86 -15.17 15.89
C TYR A 466 24.68 -15.90 14.84
N LEU A 467 24.00 -16.60 13.92
CA LEU A 467 24.62 -17.14 12.72
C LEU A 467 24.28 -16.24 11.54
N LEU A 468 25.30 -15.69 10.87
CA LEU A 468 25.16 -14.97 9.61
C LEU A 468 25.39 -15.93 8.44
N ALA A 469 24.47 -15.94 7.47
CA ALA A 469 24.61 -16.65 6.20
C ALA A 469 24.51 -15.67 5.03
N LEU A 470 25.50 -15.70 4.13
CA LEU A 470 25.56 -14.82 2.96
C LEU A 470 25.17 -15.59 1.70
N GLN A 471 24.46 -14.93 0.78
CA GLN A 471 24.10 -15.49 -0.52
C GLN A 471 24.15 -14.43 -1.61
N LYS A 472 24.84 -14.76 -2.71
CA LYS A 472 25.15 -13.83 -3.80
C LYS A 472 24.25 -14.02 -5.04
N ASP A 473 23.89 -15.26 -5.39
CA ASP A 473 23.13 -15.59 -6.61
C ASP A 473 22.11 -16.71 -6.30
N ASP A 474 20.97 -16.71 -7.00
CA ASP A 474 19.84 -17.63 -6.79
C ASP A 474 19.96 -18.98 -7.57
N LEU A 475 21.12 -19.23 -8.21
CA LEU A 475 21.28 -20.23 -9.28
C LEU A 475 20.96 -21.70 -8.91
N LEU A 476 20.98 -22.07 -7.63
CA LEU A 476 20.77 -23.47 -7.20
C LEU A 476 20.05 -23.52 -5.84
N TYR A 477 18.72 -23.66 -5.84
CA TYR A 477 17.92 -23.79 -4.62
C TYR A 477 16.89 -24.91 -4.71
N ALA A 478 16.75 -25.67 -3.62
CA ALA A 478 15.76 -26.73 -3.46
C ALA A 478 15.15 -26.62 -2.05
N GLY A 479 14.05 -25.87 -1.93
CA GLY A 479 13.20 -25.85 -0.72
C GLY A 479 13.45 -24.68 0.26
N PRO A 480 12.45 -24.37 1.13
CA PRO A 480 12.34 -23.13 1.93
C PRO A 480 13.41 -22.96 3.01
N TYR A 481 14.09 -24.05 3.38
CA TYR A 481 15.15 -24.08 4.39
C TYR A 481 16.53 -24.41 3.81
N SER A 482 16.64 -24.57 2.49
CA SER A 482 17.94 -24.80 1.91
C SER A 482 18.75 -23.52 2.05
N VAL A 483 19.96 -23.60 2.60
CA VAL A 483 20.99 -22.61 2.31
C VAL A 483 21.78 -23.27 1.21
N GLY A 484 21.73 -22.73 -0.02
CA GLY A 484 22.35 -23.35 -1.19
C GLY A 484 23.74 -23.87 -0.85
N LYS A 485 23.95 -25.20 -0.92
CA LYS A 485 25.18 -25.87 -0.45
C LYS A 485 26.45 -25.34 -1.12
N SER A 486 26.33 -24.66 -2.24
CA SER A 486 27.44 -24.21 -3.07
C SER A 486 27.92 -22.76 -2.84
N ASN A 487 27.16 -21.88 -2.17
CA ASN A 487 27.45 -20.43 -2.16
C ASN A 487 27.33 -19.72 -0.80
N ALA A 488 27.18 -20.43 0.33
CA ALA A 488 26.94 -19.80 1.63
C ALA A 488 28.13 -19.82 2.58
N LEU A 489 28.59 -18.63 2.97
CA LEU A 489 29.56 -18.44 4.05
C LEU A 489 28.81 -18.27 5.38
N ARG A 490 29.26 -19.01 6.40
CA ARG A 490 28.64 -19.05 7.74
C ARG A 490 29.57 -18.43 8.78
N TYR A 491 29.07 -17.50 9.59
CA TYR A 491 29.83 -16.86 10.66
C TYR A 491 29.01 -16.78 11.96
N LEU A 492 29.58 -17.26 13.07
CA LEU A 492 28.94 -17.22 14.39
C LEU A 492 29.43 -16.00 15.17
N LEU A 493 28.49 -15.21 15.68
CA LEU A 493 28.72 -13.96 16.41
C LEU A 493 28.09 -14.01 17.80
N PHE A 494 28.80 -13.46 18.78
CA PHE A 494 28.32 -13.27 20.15
C PHE A 494 28.41 -11.78 20.53
N LEU A 495 27.31 -11.19 20.98
CA LEU A 495 27.27 -9.78 21.40
C LEU A 495 27.45 -9.67 22.91
N LYS A 496 28.42 -8.86 23.35
CA LYS A 496 28.72 -8.61 24.77
C LYS A 496 28.37 -7.16 25.14
N GLN A 497 27.96 -6.97 26.39
CA GLN A 497 27.43 -5.70 26.91
C GLN A 497 28.43 -4.52 26.93
N ASN A 498 29.74 -4.77 27.08
CA ASN A 498 30.73 -3.73 27.37
C ASN A 498 31.73 -3.46 26.23
N GLU A 499 31.60 -4.11 25.06
CA GLU A 499 32.66 -4.06 24.02
C GLU A 499 32.20 -3.61 22.63
N THR A 500 30.90 -3.46 22.35
CA THR A 500 30.43 -3.30 20.96
C THR A 500 29.17 -2.45 20.83
N GLU A 501 29.31 -1.12 20.79
CA GLU A 501 28.20 -0.27 20.28
C GLU A 501 27.94 -0.53 18.79
N GLU A 502 28.99 -0.85 18.03
CA GLU A 502 28.91 -1.17 16.60
C GLU A 502 29.93 -2.26 16.24
N VAL A 503 29.47 -3.37 15.65
CA VAL A 503 30.31 -4.47 15.18
C VAL A 503 30.41 -4.41 13.67
N ASN A 504 31.63 -4.31 13.15
CA ASN A 504 31.89 -4.33 11.71
C ASN A 504 32.42 -5.70 11.29
N ILE A 505 31.71 -6.39 10.40
CA ILE A 505 32.10 -7.70 9.87
C ILE A 505 32.36 -7.57 8.37
N ARG A 506 33.53 -8.04 7.92
CA ARG A 506 33.90 -8.03 6.50
C ARG A 506 33.94 -9.43 5.92
N PHE A 507 33.27 -9.63 4.79
CA PHE A 507 33.32 -10.85 4.00
C PHE A 507 33.95 -10.60 2.63
N ILE A 508 34.68 -11.60 2.13
CA ILE A 508 35.26 -11.60 0.78
C ILE A 508 34.63 -12.76 0.00
N ILE A 509 34.01 -12.46 -1.15
CA ILE A 509 33.36 -13.46 -2.00
C ILE A 509 33.89 -13.35 -3.45
N PRO A 510 33.86 -14.42 -4.25
CA PRO A 510 34.27 -14.35 -5.65
C PRO A 510 33.27 -13.50 -6.44
N ASP A 511 33.66 -12.29 -6.84
CA ASP A 511 32.96 -11.43 -7.81
C ASP A 511 33.98 -10.59 -8.60
N PHE A 512 33.53 -9.87 -9.62
CA PHE A 512 34.38 -8.99 -10.42
C PHE A 512 33.63 -7.75 -10.88
N LYS A 513 33.95 -6.57 -10.34
CA LYS A 513 33.42 -5.29 -10.82
C LYS A 513 34.37 -4.65 -11.83
N LYS A 514 33.89 -4.32 -13.04
CA LYS A 514 34.68 -3.61 -14.06
C LYS A 514 34.88 -2.15 -13.65
N ASN A 515 36.08 -1.62 -13.86
CA ASN A 515 36.34 -0.20 -13.66
C ASN A 515 36.16 0.58 -14.95
N LEU A 516 35.68 1.81 -14.83
CA LEU A 516 35.78 2.81 -15.87
C LEU A 516 37.25 3.21 -16.05
N LYS A 517 37.65 3.46 -17.30
CA LYS A 517 39.00 3.90 -17.68
C LYS A 517 39.01 5.41 -17.94
N ALA A 518 38.41 6.16 -17.01
CA ALA A 518 38.30 7.61 -17.07
C ALA A 518 39.58 8.27 -16.55
N ARG A 519 39.99 9.36 -17.18
CA ARG A 519 41.07 10.24 -16.71
C ARG A 519 40.52 11.66 -16.63
N GLU A 520 40.53 12.22 -15.43
CA GLU A 520 40.08 13.59 -15.21
C GLU A 520 41.08 14.61 -15.76
N ILE A 521 40.59 15.59 -16.50
CA ILE A 521 41.32 16.71 -17.07
C ILE A 521 40.71 18.02 -16.56
N SER A 522 41.44 19.13 -16.70
CA SER A 522 40.95 20.43 -16.24
C SER A 522 39.70 20.86 -17.01
N SER A 523 38.63 21.19 -16.27
CA SER A 523 37.44 21.82 -16.82
C SER A 523 37.74 23.21 -17.42
N PRO A 524 37.05 23.63 -18.50
CA PRO A 524 37.17 24.98 -19.05
C PRO A 524 36.76 26.04 -18.00
N SER A 525 37.57 27.09 -17.84
CA SER A 525 37.28 28.17 -16.88
C SER A 525 36.23 29.16 -17.38
N GLU A 526 36.05 29.27 -18.70
CA GLU A 526 35.08 30.12 -19.37
C GLU A 526 34.44 29.35 -20.53
N GLY A 527 33.24 29.74 -20.93
CA GLY A 527 32.56 29.17 -22.09
C GLY A 527 31.30 29.96 -22.45
N LYS A 528 30.82 29.79 -23.68
CA LYS A 528 29.58 30.40 -24.20
C LYS A 528 28.33 29.94 -23.45
N TYR A 529 28.36 28.72 -22.93
CA TYR A 529 27.27 28.08 -22.20
C TYR A 529 27.72 27.69 -20.80
N ASN A 530 26.84 27.91 -19.84
CA ASN A 530 26.99 27.54 -18.44
C ASN A 530 25.87 26.57 -18.06
N PHE A 531 26.25 25.45 -17.46
CA PHE A 531 25.36 24.37 -17.06
C PHE A 531 25.43 24.24 -15.55
N LYS A 532 24.27 24.22 -14.90
CA LYS A 532 24.14 23.90 -13.48
C LYS A 532 23.27 22.67 -13.32
N LEU A 533 23.90 21.55 -12.99
CA LEU A 533 23.26 20.25 -12.85
C LEU A 533 23.21 19.85 -11.38
N ASN A 534 22.00 19.54 -10.90
CA ASN A 534 21.80 18.89 -9.62
C ASN A 534 21.23 17.50 -9.86
N PHE A 535 21.71 16.50 -9.16
CA PHE A 535 21.14 15.16 -9.25
C PHE A 535 21.15 14.44 -7.90
N LYS A 536 20.27 13.44 -7.79
CA LYS A 536 20.17 12.51 -6.67
C LYS A 536 19.74 11.15 -7.20
N CYS A 537 20.31 10.07 -6.67
CA CYS A 537 19.87 8.73 -6.99
C CYS A 537 19.33 7.96 -5.77
N THR A 538 18.45 7.01 -6.06
CA THR A 538 17.89 6.02 -5.12
C THR A 538 18.09 4.63 -5.72
N GLY A 539 18.49 3.66 -4.91
CA GLY A 539 18.73 2.29 -5.37
C GLY A 539 17.52 1.40 -5.20
N TYR A 540 17.34 0.48 -6.14
CA TYR A 540 16.35 -0.57 -6.07
C TYR A 540 16.99 -1.91 -6.44
N GLN A 541 16.65 -2.95 -5.70
CA GLN A 541 17.08 -4.31 -5.97
C GLN A 541 15.86 -5.22 -6.00
N GLU A 542 15.71 -5.96 -7.09
CA GLU A 542 14.75 -7.04 -7.12
C GLU A 542 15.33 -8.24 -6.36
N GLN A 543 14.70 -8.57 -5.24
CA GLN A 543 15.20 -9.57 -4.31
C GLN A 543 14.11 -10.55 -3.95
N ARG A 544 14.45 -11.83 -3.99
CA ARG A 544 13.54 -12.87 -3.53
C ARG A 544 13.51 -12.90 -2.01
N ASN A 545 12.34 -12.70 -1.42
CA ASN A 545 12.12 -12.86 0.00
C ASN A 545 12.32 -14.35 0.38
N PRO A 546 13.15 -14.65 1.39
CA PRO A 546 13.51 -16.03 1.74
C PRO A 546 12.35 -16.85 2.34
N TRP A 547 11.30 -16.20 2.83
CA TRP A 547 10.19 -16.82 3.54
C TRP A 547 9.03 -17.21 2.60
N ASP A 548 8.56 -16.29 1.75
CA ASP A 548 7.40 -16.49 0.88
C ASP A 548 7.74 -16.64 -0.62
N TRP A 549 9.03 -16.47 -0.95
CA TRP A 549 9.60 -16.62 -2.29
C TRP A 549 9.07 -15.65 -3.34
N LYS A 550 8.50 -14.53 -2.91
CA LYS A 550 8.10 -13.46 -3.79
C LYS A 550 9.27 -12.52 -4.07
N ASN A 551 9.26 -11.91 -5.25
CA ASN A 551 10.30 -10.99 -5.68
C ASN A 551 9.91 -9.56 -5.30
N ALA A 552 10.44 -9.12 -4.16
CA ALA A 552 10.25 -7.79 -3.62
C ALA A 552 11.15 -6.76 -4.31
N LEU A 553 10.72 -5.50 -4.31
CA LEU A 553 11.51 -4.39 -4.81
C LEU A 553 12.15 -3.64 -3.63
N GLU A 554 13.31 -4.13 -3.19
CA GLU A 554 14.01 -3.61 -2.03
C GLU A 554 14.66 -2.26 -2.33
N LYS A 555 14.34 -1.25 -1.52
CA LYS A 555 14.96 0.07 -1.61
C LYS A 555 16.30 0.07 -0.88
N VAL A 556 17.37 0.44 -1.57
CA VAL A 556 18.73 0.45 -1.04
C VAL A 556 19.44 1.77 -1.31
N ASN A 557 20.58 2.01 -0.66
CA ASN A 557 21.44 3.13 -1.03
C ASN A 557 22.01 2.90 -2.43
N SER A 558 22.08 3.97 -3.23
CA SER A 558 22.71 3.95 -4.55
C SER A 558 23.71 5.10 -4.67
N LYS A 559 24.62 4.91 -5.62
CA LYS A 559 25.62 5.86 -6.10
C LYS A 559 25.78 5.60 -7.58
N ILE A 560 26.02 6.66 -8.32
CA ILE A 560 26.17 6.58 -9.77
C ILE A 560 27.50 7.21 -10.17
N ASN A 561 28.16 6.65 -11.19
CA ASN A 561 29.29 7.36 -11.78
C ASN A 561 28.70 8.48 -12.63
N PHE A 562 29.09 9.71 -12.34
CA PHE A 562 28.75 10.87 -13.16
C PHE A 562 30.03 11.45 -13.74
N PHE A 563 30.02 11.73 -15.04
CA PHE A 563 31.13 12.39 -15.71
C PHE A 563 30.69 13.22 -16.91
N ILE A 564 31.49 14.23 -17.23
CA ILE A 564 31.26 15.15 -18.35
C ILE A 564 32.33 14.93 -19.42
N VAL A 565 31.91 14.75 -20.67
CA VAL A 565 32.81 14.48 -21.81
C VAL A 565 32.37 15.21 -23.08
N ASP A 566 33.33 15.52 -23.94
CA ASP A 566 33.07 15.93 -25.33
C ASP A 566 32.66 14.74 -26.21
N LYS A 567 32.32 15.01 -27.47
CA LYS A 567 31.91 14.00 -28.46
C LYS A 567 32.95 12.90 -28.71
N GLU A 568 34.24 13.25 -28.80
CA GLU A 568 35.30 12.28 -29.08
C GLU A 568 35.44 11.29 -27.90
N ASN A 569 35.48 11.83 -26.69
CA ASN A 569 35.60 11.06 -25.46
C ASN A 569 34.32 10.27 -25.14
N PHE A 570 33.14 10.79 -25.49
CA PHE A 570 31.89 10.04 -25.44
C PHE A 570 31.95 8.78 -26.33
N ASN A 571 32.42 8.91 -27.57
CA ASN A 571 32.59 7.76 -28.47
C ASN A 571 33.59 6.74 -27.92
N ARG A 572 34.73 7.20 -27.38
CA ARG A 572 35.72 6.33 -26.74
C ARG A 572 35.14 5.58 -25.53
N TYR A 573 34.32 6.25 -24.72
CA TYR A 573 33.59 5.64 -23.61
C TYR A 573 32.64 4.55 -24.11
N ARG A 574 31.82 4.82 -25.12
CA ARG A 574 30.88 3.84 -25.70
C ARG A 574 31.59 2.62 -26.30
N GLU A 575 32.80 2.79 -26.83
CA GLU A 575 33.65 1.71 -27.32
C GLU A 575 34.40 0.95 -26.20
N GLY A 576 34.26 1.36 -24.93
CA GLY A 576 34.95 0.76 -23.79
C GLY A 576 36.45 1.02 -23.74
N LYS A 577 36.94 2.03 -24.48
CA LYS A 577 38.33 2.49 -24.48
C LYS A 577 38.58 3.42 -23.30
N SER A 578 39.85 3.75 -23.04
CA SER A 578 40.18 4.83 -22.11
C SER A 578 39.73 6.17 -22.68
N PHE A 579 39.22 7.07 -21.84
CA PHE A 579 38.70 8.38 -22.24
C PHE A 579 39.05 9.44 -21.19
N GLU A 580 39.06 10.71 -21.61
CA GLU A 580 39.30 11.86 -20.76
C GLU A 580 37.95 12.52 -20.42
N CYS A 581 37.79 12.99 -19.18
CA CYS A 581 36.56 13.65 -18.70
C CYS A 581 36.90 14.92 -17.93
N TYR A 582 36.03 15.92 -18.01
CA TYR A 582 36.25 17.22 -17.34
C TYR A 582 35.87 17.22 -15.86
N GLU A 583 34.92 16.36 -15.50
CA GLU A 583 34.43 16.15 -14.14
C GLU A 583 34.20 14.65 -13.97
N TYR A 584 34.52 14.11 -12.80
CA TYR A 584 34.19 12.74 -12.43
C TYR A 584 33.78 12.65 -10.96
N THR A 585 32.61 12.06 -10.69
CA THR A 585 32.21 11.74 -9.32
C THR A 585 31.53 10.37 -9.26
N TYR A 586 31.61 9.74 -8.09
CA TYR A 586 30.87 8.53 -7.76
C TYR A 586 30.17 8.73 -6.42
N ASP A 587 28.94 9.25 -6.49
CA ASP A 587 28.19 9.62 -5.29
C ASP A 587 26.68 9.46 -5.51
N LYS A 588 25.92 9.57 -4.42
CA LYS A 588 24.46 9.49 -4.40
C LYS A 588 23.78 10.77 -4.89
N ASN A 589 24.52 11.87 -4.88
CA ASN A 589 24.05 13.18 -5.33
C ASN A 589 25.22 14.02 -5.83
N GLY A 590 24.91 15.07 -6.56
CA GLY A 590 25.91 16.01 -7.04
C GLY A 590 25.29 17.36 -7.38
N ASN A 591 26.10 18.40 -7.26
CA ASN A 591 25.80 19.75 -7.71
C ASN A 591 27.03 20.23 -8.48
N VAL A 592 26.87 20.34 -9.80
CA VAL A 592 27.96 20.57 -10.74
C VAL A 592 27.66 21.82 -11.53
N GLU A 593 28.66 22.69 -11.65
CA GLU A 593 28.63 23.86 -12.52
C GLU A 593 29.74 23.72 -13.56
N PHE A 594 29.37 23.76 -14.84
CA PHE A 594 30.29 23.48 -15.95
C PHE A 594 30.12 24.49 -17.07
N ASN A 595 31.20 24.87 -17.73
CA ASN A 595 31.17 25.76 -18.90
C ASN A 595 31.62 25.01 -20.16
N ALA A 596 30.92 25.22 -21.27
CA ALA A 596 31.28 24.65 -22.57
C ALA A 596 31.08 25.66 -23.70
N ASP A 597 31.85 25.52 -24.77
CA ASP A 597 31.70 26.28 -26.01
C ASP A 597 31.02 25.50 -27.13
N ASP A 598 30.96 24.17 -27.01
CA ASP A 598 30.58 23.23 -28.06
C ASP A 598 29.79 22.03 -27.47
N GLU A 599 29.53 21.01 -28.28
CA GLU A 599 28.84 19.76 -27.96
C GLU A 599 29.38 19.08 -26.70
N ILE A 600 28.49 18.77 -25.74
CA ILE A 600 28.86 18.18 -24.45
C ILE A 600 27.86 17.10 -24.00
N TYR A 601 28.37 16.10 -23.28
CA TYR A 601 27.62 14.97 -22.74
C TYR A 601 27.77 14.89 -21.23
N PHE A 602 26.65 14.82 -20.52
CA PHE A 602 26.55 14.53 -19.10
C PHE A 602 26.15 13.07 -18.94
N VAL A 603 27.07 12.20 -18.53
CA VAL A 603 26.85 10.75 -18.52
C VAL A 603 26.68 10.26 -17.09
N PHE A 604 25.61 9.51 -16.88
CA PHE A 604 25.27 8.80 -15.66
C PHE A 604 25.39 7.29 -15.91
N ASN A 605 26.47 6.69 -15.39
CA ASN A 605 26.74 5.26 -15.56
C ASN A 605 26.47 4.49 -14.27
N ASN A 606 25.48 3.60 -14.31
CA ASN A 606 25.20 2.66 -13.22
C ASN A 606 26.14 1.44 -13.33
N SER A 607 27.28 1.51 -12.66
CA SER A 607 28.26 0.40 -12.63
C SER A 607 27.91 -0.74 -11.66
N ALA A 608 26.78 -0.67 -10.96
CA ALA A 608 26.32 -1.74 -10.08
C ALA A 608 25.92 -2.98 -10.90
N LYS A 609 25.93 -4.16 -10.26
CA LYS A 609 25.58 -5.42 -10.94
C LYS A 609 24.15 -5.87 -10.70
N ARG A 610 23.58 -5.53 -9.55
CA ARG A 610 22.25 -5.99 -9.10
C ARG A 610 21.36 -4.83 -8.65
N THR A 611 21.95 -3.65 -8.43
CA THR A 611 21.23 -2.45 -7.99
C THR A 611 20.90 -1.58 -9.18
N ASP A 612 19.61 -1.42 -9.46
CA ASP A 612 19.11 -0.42 -10.36
C ASP A 612 19.10 0.95 -9.67
N SER A 613 19.20 2.03 -10.45
CA SER A 613 19.28 3.38 -9.93
C SER A 613 18.17 4.25 -10.51
N LEU A 614 17.28 4.74 -9.66
CA LEU A 614 16.37 5.83 -9.99
C LEU A 614 17.09 7.16 -9.81
N LEU A 615 17.41 7.83 -10.92
CA LEU A 615 18.03 9.14 -10.98
C LEU A 615 16.95 10.22 -11.02
N LYS A 616 17.06 11.24 -10.18
CA LYS A 616 16.33 12.50 -10.30
C LYS A 616 17.33 13.61 -10.58
N PHE A 617 17.07 14.46 -11.56
CA PHE A 617 17.98 15.54 -11.93
C PHE A 617 17.26 16.84 -12.27
N SER A 618 17.98 17.95 -12.14
CA SER A 618 17.60 19.29 -12.58
C SER A 618 18.81 19.93 -13.25
N LEU A 619 18.66 20.30 -14.52
CA LEU A 619 19.68 20.92 -15.35
C LEU A 619 19.21 22.32 -15.76
N ILE A 620 19.93 23.34 -15.29
CA ILE A 620 19.74 24.73 -15.72
C ILE A 620 20.82 25.05 -16.73
N VAL A 621 20.42 25.57 -17.88
CA VAL A 621 21.35 26.01 -18.94
C VAL A 621 21.23 27.50 -19.16
N LYS A 622 22.38 28.16 -19.23
CA LYS A 622 22.52 29.58 -19.52
C LYS A 622 23.53 29.78 -20.65
N GLY A 623 23.36 30.82 -21.43
CA GLY A 623 24.24 31.19 -22.53
C GLY A 623 23.51 32.02 -23.57
N LYS A 624 24.25 32.39 -24.61
CA LYS A 624 23.71 33.16 -25.74
C LYS A 624 23.25 32.21 -26.84
N GLY A 625 22.01 32.38 -27.29
CA GLY A 625 21.44 31.64 -28.41
C GLY A 625 19.93 31.79 -28.46
N LYS A 626 19.32 31.37 -29.58
CA LYS A 626 17.87 31.31 -29.73
C LYS A 626 17.46 29.84 -29.62
N PHE A 627 16.84 29.47 -28.51
CA PHE A 627 16.32 28.15 -28.22
C PHE A 627 14.83 28.20 -27.89
N ILE A 628 14.15 27.08 -28.16
CA ILE A 628 12.78 26.80 -27.74
C ILE A 628 12.66 25.33 -27.38
N HIS A 629 11.99 25.01 -26.28
CA HIS A 629 11.77 23.63 -25.86
C HIS A 629 10.40 23.45 -25.19
N ILE A 630 9.83 22.26 -25.38
CA ILE A 630 8.63 21.79 -24.68
C ILE A 630 9.05 21.15 -23.35
N THR A 631 8.44 21.59 -22.25
CA THR A 631 8.66 21.06 -20.90
C THR A 631 7.52 20.18 -20.41
N HIS A 632 6.32 20.32 -20.98
CA HIS A 632 5.17 19.47 -20.68
C HIS A 632 4.26 19.34 -21.92
N PRO A 633 3.69 18.15 -22.19
CA PRO A 633 3.89 16.88 -21.50
C PRO A 633 5.32 16.36 -21.67
N TYR A 634 5.79 15.60 -20.69
CA TYR A 634 7.09 14.93 -20.70
C TYR A 634 6.87 13.42 -20.75
N ASN A 635 7.48 12.73 -21.72
CA ASN A 635 7.33 11.29 -21.89
C ASN A 635 8.70 10.62 -21.98
N ASN A 636 9.00 9.77 -21.00
CA ASN A 636 10.25 8.99 -20.90
C ASN A 636 10.28 7.73 -21.77
N PHE A 637 9.15 7.33 -22.34
CA PHE A 637 8.91 6.01 -22.90
C PHE A 637 8.70 6.03 -24.44
N GLY A 638 9.05 7.13 -25.09
CA GLY A 638 9.11 7.22 -26.56
C GLY A 638 8.52 8.51 -27.12
N LYS A 639 7.38 8.38 -27.81
CA LYS A 639 6.64 9.51 -28.39
C LYS A 639 5.81 10.18 -27.30
N ILE A 640 5.54 11.47 -27.43
CA ILE A 640 4.61 12.15 -26.55
C ILE A 640 3.21 11.58 -26.81
N ILE A 641 2.58 11.03 -25.78
CA ILE A 641 1.18 10.59 -25.86
C ILE A 641 0.31 11.58 -25.09
N LEU A 642 -0.78 12.02 -25.71
CA LEU A 642 -1.74 12.97 -25.15
C LEU A 642 -3.15 12.41 -25.21
N ASN A 643 -3.98 12.82 -24.25
CA ASN A 643 -5.41 12.60 -24.33
C ASN A 643 -6.03 13.51 -25.39
N ALA A 644 -6.98 12.98 -26.15
CA ALA A 644 -7.81 13.77 -27.05
C ALA A 644 -8.68 14.79 -26.30
N GLY A 645 -9.06 15.87 -26.97
CA GLY A 645 -9.72 17.03 -26.37
C GLY A 645 -8.73 18.16 -26.08
N GLU A 646 -8.93 18.88 -24.96
CA GLU A 646 -8.07 19.99 -24.56
C GLU A 646 -6.73 19.47 -23.99
N ALA A 647 -5.68 19.52 -24.80
CA ALA A 647 -4.31 19.24 -24.37
C ALA A 647 -3.58 20.53 -23.96
N ILE A 648 -2.75 20.44 -22.92
CA ILE A 648 -1.94 21.56 -22.43
C ILE A 648 -0.47 21.29 -22.75
N LEU A 649 0.14 22.20 -23.51
CA LEU A 649 1.56 22.20 -23.81
C LEU A 649 2.22 23.35 -23.06
N LYS A 650 3.32 23.08 -22.36
CA LYS A 650 4.12 24.11 -21.69
C LYS A 650 5.54 24.07 -22.21
N GLY A 651 6.19 25.22 -22.21
CA GLY A 651 7.57 25.32 -22.65
C GLY A 651 8.18 26.68 -22.37
N TYR A 652 9.42 26.83 -22.85
CA TYR A 652 10.15 28.09 -22.75
C TYR A 652 10.81 28.46 -24.07
N SER A 653 10.76 29.74 -24.42
CA SER A 653 11.49 30.32 -25.55
C SER A 653 12.36 31.49 -25.11
N THR A 654 13.62 31.44 -25.51
CA THR A 654 14.63 32.49 -25.22
C THR A 654 14.42 33.78 -26.01
N GLY A 655 13.66 33.71 -27.12
CA GLY A 655 13.35 34.81 -28.01
C GLY A 655 11.92 34.68 -28.53
N GLU A 656 11.55 35.48 -29.53
CA GLU A 656 10.27 35.28 -30.22
C GLU A 656 10.31 33.92 -30.93
N GLY A 657 9.43 33.02 -30.51
CA GLY A 657 9.31 31.67 -31.03
C GLY A 657 7.94 31.41 -31.66
N GLU A 658 7.88 30.40 -32.53
CA GLU A 658 6.67 29.91 -33.17
C GLU A 658 6.53 28.42 -32.87
N ILE A 659 5.37 28.00 -32.37
CA ILE A 659 4.95 26.59 -32.28
C ILE A 659 3.94 26.35 -33.39
N GLU A 660 4.15 25.31 -34.20
CA GLU A 660 3.25 24.89 -35.27
C GLU A 660 2.84 23.43 -35.10
N ILE A 661 1.53 23.17 -35.00
CA ILE A 661 0.93 21.83 -34.88
C ILE A 661 -0.34 21.81 -35.72
N ASP A 662 -0.45 20.86 -36.64
CA ASP A 662 -1.65 20.69 -37.47
C ASP A 662 -2.09 21.98 -38.20
N GLY A 663 -1.13 22.76 -38.70
CA GLY A 663 -1.38 24.05 -39.35
C GLY A 663 -1.78 25.20 -38.42
N ASN A 664 -2.03 24.94 -37.14
CA ASN A 664 -2.22 25.96 -36.12
C ASN A 664 -0.87 26.51 -35.68
N LYS A 665 -0.78 27.83 -35.52
CA LYS A 665 0.45 28.54 -35.16
C LYS A 665 0.24 29.39 -33.91
N TRP A 666 1.20 29.31 -32.99
CA TRP A 666 1.24 30.11 -31.77
C TRP A 666 2.56 30.84 -31.67
N ASN A 667 2.50 32.17 -31.50
CA ASN A 667 3.66 32.96 -31.15
C ASN A 667 3.90 32.87 -29.64
N VAL A 668 5.12 32.54 -29.25
CA VAL A 668 5.49 32.32 -27.85
C VAL A 668 6.76 33.10 -27.50
N TYR A 669 6.89 33.48 -26.23
CA TYR A 669 8.06 34.17 -25.69
C TYR A 669 8.18 33.90 -24.20
N GLY A 670 9.39 33.62 -23.71
CA GLY A 670 9.60 33.25 -22.31
C GLY A 670 8.86 31.96 -21.96
N ASN A 671 8.35 31.86 -20.73
CA ASN A 671 7.48 30.75 -20.32
C ASN A 671 6.13 30.87 -21.04
N PHE A 672 5.69 29.80 -21.69
CA PHE A 672 4.42 29.77 -22.40
C PHE A 672 3.59 28.53 -22.03
N GLU A 673 2.28 28.69 -22.19
CA GLU A 673 1.29 27.63 -22.11
C GLU A 673 0.39 27.73 -23.35
N ILE A 674 0.24 26.63 -24.08
CA ILE A 674 -0.63 26.51 -25.24
C ILE A 674 -1.72 25.50 -24.90
N ARG A 675 -2.97 25.91 -25.09
CA ARG A 675 -4.13 25.00 -25.05
C ARG A 675 -4.46 24.61 -26.48
N TRP A 676 -4.35 23.33 -26.77
CA TRP A 676 -4.57 22.76 -28.09
C TRP A 676 -5.69 21.75 -28.01
N ASN A 677 -6.84 22.08 -28.59
CA ASN A 677 -7.96 21.16 -28.70
C ASN A 677 -7.78 20.29 -29.95
N THR A 678 -7.68 18.97 -29.77
CA THR A 678 -7.31 18.04 -30.85
C THR A 678 -8.07 16.73 -30.79
N GLY A 679 -8.33 16.16 -31.96
CA GLY A 679 -8.82 14.79 -32.10
C GLY A 679 -7.69 13.77 -32.02
N THR A 680 -8.03 12.49 -32.10
CA THR A 680 -7.06 11.39 -32.13
C THR A 680 -6.26 11.38 -33.44
N GLY A 681 -4.99 11.03 -33.36
CA GLY A 681 -4.12 11.01 -34.53
C GLY A 681 -2.63 11.13 -34.20
N ASN A 682 -1.81 11.11 -35.25
CA ASN A 682 -0.37 11.36 -35.14
C ASN A 682 -0.06 12.75 -35.71
N TYR A 683 0.67 13.54 -34.92
CA TYR A 683 0.98 14.93 -35.20
C TYR A 683 2.48 15.19 -35.06
N ILE A 684 2.95 16.23 -35.76
CA ILE A 684 4.32 16.73 -35.63
C ILE A 684 4.23 18.16 -35.13
N LEU A 685 4.76 18.39 -33.93
CA LEU A 685 4.96 19.73 -33.40
C LEU A 685 6.30 20.27 -33.90
N ASN A 686 6.28 21.41 -34.58
CA ASN A 686 7.48 22.13 -35.01
C ASN A 686 7.64 23.35 -34.11
N ALA A 687 8.71 23.39 -33.31
CA ALA A 687 9.07 24.52 -32.46
C ALA A 687 10.23 25.27 -33.09
N LYS A 688 10.06 26.57 -33.35
CA LYS A 688 11.09 27.42 -33.98
C LYS A 688 11.40 28.66 -33.14
N CYS A 689 12.66 29.05 -33.07
CA CYS A 689 13.10 30.31 -32.48
C CYS A 689 14.34 30.81 -33.23
N GLY A 690 14.16 31.81 -34.10
CA GLY A 690 15.22 32.19 -35.06
C GLY A 690 15.58 31.03 -35.98
N ASP A 691 16.87 30.69 -36.05
CA ASP A 691 17.37 29.59 -36.88
C ASP A 691 17.24 28.21 -36.21
N PHE A 692 16.95 28.17 -34.91
CA PHE A 692 16.75 26.92 -34.17
C PHE A 692 15.36 26.35 -34.47
N SER A 693 15.31 25.06 -34.76
CA SER A 693 14.09 24.32 -35.07
C SER A 693 14.15 22.93 -34.46
N LYS A 694 13.14 22.55 -33.68
CA LYS A 694 13.01 21.21 -33.09
C LYS A 694 11.65 20.59 -33.42
N LYS A 695 11.65 19.29 -33.69
CA LYS A 695 10.44 18.53 -34.01
C LYS A 695 10.12 17.55 -32.89
N TYR A 696 8.85 17.46 -32.53
CA TYR A 696 8.35 16.50 -31.56
C TYR A 696 7.25 15.66 -32.20
N GLU A 697 7.36 14.35 -32.07
CA GLU A 697 6.30 13.42 -32.48
C GLU A 697 5.29 13.29 -31.36
N ILE A 698 4.03 13.61 -31.68
CA ILE A 698 2.90 13.56 -30.75
C ILE A 698 1.88 12.56 -31.27
N GLU A 699 1.49 11.63 -30.42
CA GLU A 699 0.36 10.74 -30.63
C GLU A 699 -0.77 11.18 -29.70
N VAL A 700 -1.92 11.53 -30.28
CA VAL A 700 -3.12 11.83 -29.51
C VAL A 700 -4.01 10.60 -29.57
N VAL A 701 -4.26 10.02 -28.40
CA VAL A 701 -5.18 8.90 -28.24
C VAL A 701 -6.26 9.30 -27.26
N ASP A 702 -7.28 8.48 -27.16
CA ASP A 702 -8.31 8.66 -26.16
C ASP A 702 -8.16 7.62 -25.05
N TYR A 703 -8.01 8.11 -23.83
CA TYR A 703 -7.98 7.30 -22.61
C TYR A 703 -8.90 7.87 -21.52
N SER A 704 -9.79 8.78 -21.90
CA SER A 704 -10.85 9.27 -21.04
C SER A 704 -12.06 8.39 -21.23
N ILE A 705 -12.48 7.73 -20.16
CA ILE A 705 -13.73 6.96 -20.23
C ILE A 705 -14.91 7.91 -20.40
N PRO A 706 -15.97 7.50 -21.10
CA PRO A 706 -17.14 8.34 -21.30
C PRO A 706 -17.81 8.61 -19.95
N SER A 707 -18.27 9.85 -19.76
CA SER A 707 -19.09 10.20 -18.61
C SER A 707 -20.54 9.82 -18.87
N LEU A 708 -21.23 9.38 -17.82
CA LEU A 708 -22.64 9.03 -17.84
C LEU A 708 -23.32 9.77 -16.69
N ASN A 709 -24.39 10.48 -17.01
CA ASN A 709 -25.26 11.14 -16.06
C ASN A 709 -26.67 10.57 -16.20
N ILE A 710 -27.06 9.75 -15.23
CA ILE A 710 -28.39 9.18 -15.13
C ILE A 710 -29.22 10.16 -14.29
N ILE A 711 -30.24 10.75 -14.92
CA ILE A 711 -31.18 11.67 -14.26
C ILE A 711 -32.35 10.88 -13.67
N GLU A 712 -32.79 9.82 -14.36
CA GLU A 712 -33.89 8.95 -13.94
C GLU A 712 -33.66 7.55 -14.58
N PRO A 713 -33.78 6.44 -13.86
CA PRO A 713 -34.14 6.34 -12.44
C PRO A 713 -32.98 6.69 -11.51
N GLU A 714 -33.31 7.14 -10.30
CA GLU A 714 -32.39 7.15 -9.15
C GLU A 714 -32.29 5.75 -8.52
N GLU A 715 -31.21 5.49 -7.78
CA GLU A 715 -31.02 4.20 -7.09
C GLU A 715 -32.16 3.95 -6.09
N ASN A 716 -32.81 2.79 -6.23
CA ASN A 716 -33.99 2.36 -5.48
C ASN A 716 -35.24 3.24 -5.65
N GLU A 717 -35.37 3.97 -6.76
CA GLU A 717 -36.57 4.76 -7.07
C GLU A 717 -37.80 3.87 -7.36
N ILE A 718 -38.99 4.35 -6.95
CA ILE A 718 -40.26 3.64 -7.07
C ILE A 718 -41.14 4.28 -8.16
N PHE A 719 -41.55 3.46 -9.12
CA PHE A 719 -42.45 3.80 -10.21
C PHE A 719 -43.78 3.04 -10.07
N HIS A 720 -44.87 3.44 -10.74
CA HIS A 720 -46.18 2.78 -10.61
C HIS A 720 -46.66 1.98 -11.83
N LYS A 721 -46.12 2.22 -13.03
CA LYS A 721 -46.59 1.59 -14.29
C LYS A 721 -45.54 1.54 -15.40
N TYR A 722 -44.66 2.52 -15.42
CA TYR A 722 -43.56 2.63 -16.36
C TYR A 722 -42.38 3.24 -15.62
N VAL A 723 -41.17 2.84 -16.02
CA VAL A 723 -39.95 3.55 -15.64
C VAL A 723 -39.68 4.63 -16.68
N VAL A 724 -39.19 5.79 -16.24
CA VAL A 724 -38.60 6.78 -17.14
C VAL A 724 -37.10 6.57 -17.13
N LEU A 725 -36.53 6.32 -18.31
CA LEU A 725 -35.09 6.33 -18.51
C LEU A 725 -34.75 7.71 -19.06
N LYS A 726 -34.03 8.51 -18.29
CA LYS A 726 -33.60 9.86 -18.67
C LYS A 726 -32.15 10.09 -18.29
N GLY A 727 -31.37 10.57 -19.24
CA GLY A 727 -29.99 10.93 -18.97
C GLY A 727 -29.23 11.30 -20.23
N ASN A 728 -27.95 11.56 -20.06
CA ASN A 728 -27.03 11.82 -21.15
C ASN A 728 -25.66 11.22 -20.84
N ALA A 729 -24.89 11.04 -21.90
CA ALA A 729 -23.48 10.72 -21.81
C ALA A 729 -22.70 11.75 -22.63
N CYS A 730 -21.49 12.05 -22.18
CA CYS A 730 -20.57 12.85 -22.96
C CYS A 730 -19.15 12.34 -22.80
N ASP A 731 -18.36 12.61 -23.83
CA ASP A 731 -17.00 12.14 -23.97
C ASP A 731 -16.19 13.15 -24.80
N ASN A 732 -14.87 13.20 -24.60
CA ASN A 732 -13.94 14.13 -25.26
C ASN A 732 -13.80 13.87 -26.78
N VAL A 733 -13.97 12.63 -27.23
CA VAL A 733 -13.96 12.27 -28.67
C VAL A 733 -15.35 11.92 -29.20
N GLY A 734 -16.31 11.80 -28.29
CA GLY A 734 -17.72 11.63 -28.59
C GLY A 734 -18.21 10.22 -28.25
N VAL A 735 -19.50 10.14 -27.96
CA VAL A 735 -20.16 8.89 -27.58
C VAL A 735 -20.57 8.12 -28.84
N LYS A 736 -20.20 6.86 -28.93
CA LYS A 736 -20.60 5.98 -30.04
C LYS A 736 -22.01 5.45 -29.84
N ASP A 737 -22.29 4.89 -28.67
CA ASP A 737 -23.64 4.53 -28.26
C ASP A 737 -23.82 4.40 -26.74
N ILE A 738 -25.08 4.53 -26.33
CA ILE A 738 -25.58 4.18 -25.01
C ILE A 738 -26.49 2.96 -25.18
N ARG A 739 -26.14 1.86 -24.52
CA ARG A 739 -26.97 0.65 -24.47
C ARG A 739 -27.54 0.48 -23.07
N ILE A 740 -28.86 0.41 -22.97
CA ILE A 740 -29.56 0.18 -21.71
C ILE A 740 -30.21 -1.20 -21.77
N TYR A 741 -29.94 -2.00 -20.75
CA TYR A 741 -30.50 -3.33 -20.57
C TYR A 741 -31.35 -3.36 -19.30
N ILE A 742 -32.60 -3.83 -19.40
CA ILE A 742 -33.44 -4.14 -18.23
C ILE A 742 -33.67 -5.66 -18.25
N ASP A 743 -33.17 -6.35 -17.22
CA ASP A 743 -33.30 -7.80 -17.00
C ASP A 743 -33.07 -8.70 -18.22
N ARG A 744 -32.18 -8.28 -19.13
CA ARG A 744 -31.83 -8.93 -20.42
C ARG A 744 -32.97 -8.99 -21.47
N GLU A 745 -34.20 -8.68 -21.11
CA GLU A 745 -35.35 -8.71 -22.03
C GLU A 745 -35.49 -7.43 -22.86
N TYR A 746 -35.21 -6.28 -22.24
CA TYR A 746 -35.31 -4.98 -22.91
C TYR A 746 -33.92 -4.48 -23.23
N GLN A 747 -33.62 -4.35 -24.52
CA GLN A 747 -32.40 -3.73 -25.00
C GLN A 747 -32.74 -2.49 -25.82
N MET A 748 -32.24 -1.35 -25.36
CA MET A 748 -32.43 -0.06 -26.02
C MET A 748 -31.08 0.52 -26.40
N ARG A 749 -31.02 1.26 -27.50
CA ARG A 749 -29.81 1.91 -27.98
C ARG A 749 -30.10 3.38 -28.28
N PHE A 750 -29.24 4.24 -27.77
CA PHE A 750 -29.26 5.69 -27.97
C PHE A 750 -27.87 6.19 -28.38
N ASN A 751 -27.79 7.45 -28.81
CA ASN A 751 -26.52 8.03 -29.24
C ASN A 751 -25.87 8.82 -28.10
N GLU A 752 -26.42 9.97 -27.71
CA GLU A 752 -25.83 10.88 -26.70
C GLU A 752 -26.75 11.16 -25.51
N SER A 753 -28.06 11.16 -25.75
CA SER A 753 -29.07 11.33 -24.71
C SER A 753 -30.17 10.30 -24.89
N PHE A 754 -30.77 9.93 -23.77
CA PHE A 754 -31.87 8.99 -23.74
C PHE A 754 -33.03 9.59 -22.96
N TYR A 755 -34.22 9.46 -23.52
CA TYR A 755 -35.48 9.73 -22.86
C TYR A 755 -36.49 8.72 -23.39
N LEU A 756 -36.91 7.79 -22.54
CA LEU A 756 -37.88 6.76 -22.92
C LEU A 756 -38.72 6.36 -21.71
N LYS A 757 -40.02 6.15 -21.94
CA LYS A 757 -40.91 5.51 -20.97
C LYS A 757 -41.05 4.04 -21.35
N VAL A 758 -40.65 3.16 -20.44
CA VAL A 758 -40.75 1.71 -20.64
C VAL A 758 -41.82 1.18 -19.70
N PHE A 759 -42.89 0.62 -20.27
CA PHE A 759 -43.93 -0.04 -19.50
C PHE A 759 -43.45 -1.41 -19.06
N LEU A 760 -43.45 -1.63 -17.76
CA LEU A 760 -42.98 -2.86 -17.13
C LEU A 760 -44.06 -3.36 -16.17
N PRO A 761 -44.21 -4.69 -16.00
CA PRO A 761 -45.06 -5.22 -14.95
C PRO A 761 -44.51 -4.85 -13.57
N SER A 762 -45.31 -5.10 -12.53
CA SER A 762 -44.85 -4.92 -11.16
C SER A 762 -43.68 -5.86 -10.86
N GLY A 763 -42.60 -5.34 -10.30
CA GLY A 763 -41.40 -6.11 -9.98
C GLY A 763 -40.20 -5.22 -9.65
N ASP A 764 -39.11 -5.86 -9.22
CA ASP A 764 -37.79 -5.24 -9.05
C ASP A 764 -36.95 -5.43 -10.30
N TYR A 765 -36.31 -4.36 -10.75
CA TYR A 765 -35.58 -4.32 -12.00
C TYR A 765 -34.19 -3.74 -11.79
N CYS A 766 -33.24 -4.19 -12.62
CA CYS A 766 -31.91 -3.58 -12.70
C CYS A 766 -31.70 -3.04 -14.12
N ALA A 767 -31.58 -1.71 -14.25
CA ALA A 767 -31.13 -1.09 -15.48
C ALA A 767 -29.60 -1.07 -15.53
N LYS A 768 -29.01 -1.81 -16.47
CA LYS A 768 -27.59 -1.73 -16.79
C LYS A 768 -27.38 -0.75 -17.94
N PHE A 769 -26.68 0.34 -17.67
CA PHE A 769 -26.26 1.34 -18.64
C PHE A 769 -24.84 1.02 -19.09
N VAL A 770 -24.63 0.92 -20.40
CA VAL A 770 -23.33 0.71 -21.02
C VAL A 770 -23.12 1.84 -22.02
N VAL A 771 -22.23 2.76 -21.70
CA VAL A 771 -21.79 3.80 -22.63
C VAL A 771 -20.49 3.34 -23.26
N GLU A 772 -20.41 3.41 -24.59
CA GLU A 772 -19.19 3.18 -25.35
C GLU A 772 -18.87 4.46 -26.13
N ASP A 773 -17.63 4.96 -26.03
CA ASP A 773 -17.15 6.06 -26.86
C ASP A 773 -16.74 5.59 -28.27
N VAL A 774 -16.32 6.52 -29.12
CA VAL A 774 -15.84 6.21 -30.48
C VAL A 774 -14.52 5.43 -30.50
N SER A 775 -13.74 5.48 -29.42
CA SER A 775 -12.48 4.77 -29.23
C SER A 775 -12.65 3.35 -28.67
N GLY A 776 -13.87 3.01 -28.23
CA GLY A 776 -14.25 1.73 -27.68
C GLY A 776 -14.10 1.60 -26.16
N LEU A 777 -13.76 2.67 -25.42
CA LEU A 777 -13.76 2.63 -23.95
C LEU A 777 -15.19 2.63 -23.44
N LYS A 778 -15.37 2.02 -22.27
CA LYS A 778 -16.71 1.72 -21.76
C LYS A 778 -16.87 2.17 -20.33
N LYS A 779 -17.98 2.85 -20.08
CA LYS A 779 -18.51 3.05 -18.73
C LYS A 779 -19.75 2.18 -18.53
N ILE A 780 -19.76 1.44 -17.43
CA ILE A 780 -20.88 0.57 -17.07
C ILE A 780 -21.40 0.99 -15.70
N GLU A 781 -22.67 1.38 -15.64
CA GLU A 781 -23.38 1.64 -14.39
C GLU A 781 -24.63 0.76 -14.30
N ARG A 782 -25.06 0.50 -13.07
CA ARG A 782 -26.27 -0.26 -12.79
C ARG A 782 -27.09 0.54 -11.80
N VAL A 783 -28.38 0.68 -12.10
CA VAL A 783 -29.34 1.32 -11.20
C VAL A 783 -30.46 0.33 -10.94
N ASN A 784 -30.72 0.07 -9.66
CA ASN A 784 -31.86 -0.73 -9.24
C ASN A 784 -33.07 0.18 -9.05
N PHE A 785 -34.24 -0.26 -9.50
CA PHE A 785 -35.50 0.47 -9.32
C PHE A 785 -36.68 -0.51 -9.25
N THR A 786 -37.83 -0.02 -8.79
CA THR A 786 -38.99 -0.88 -8.54
C THR A 786 -40.23 -0.33 -9.22
N ILE A 787 -40.98 -1.23 -9.89
CA ILE A 787 -42.32 -0.93 -10.40
C ILE A 787 -43.33 -1.43 -9.37
N SER A 788 -43.82 -0.52 -8.56
CA SER A 788 -44.90 -0.75 -7.60
C SER A 788 -46.23 -1.07 -8.30
N GLY A 789 -47.12 -1.75 -7.59
CA GLY A 789 -48.44 -2.15 -8.10
C GLY A 789 -48.96 -3.38 -7.39
N ASN A 790 -48.06 -4.24 -6.89
CA ASN A 790 -48.39 -5.25 -5.90
C ASN A 790 -48.32 -4.64 -4.48
N LYS A 791 -49.28 -4.98 -3.61
CA LYS A 791 -49.35 -4.52 -2.20
C LYS A 791 -49.02 -5.63 -1.19
N SER A 792 -48.52 -6.77 -1.67
CA SER A 792 -48.05 -7.85 -0.82
C SER A 792 -46.90 -7.36 0.04
N LYS A 793 -47.16 -7.29 1.35
CA LYS A 793 -46.17 -6.88 2.35
C LYS A 793 -45.11 -7.98 2.55
N PRO A 794 -43.89 -7.62 2.99
CA PRO A 794 -42.93 -8.57 3.55
C PRO A 794 -43.55 -9.51 4.58
N LEU A 795 -43.02 -10.72 4.68
CA LEU A 795 -43.44 -11.68 5.70
C LEU A 795 -42.40 -11.74 6.81
N ILE A 796 -42.78 -11.30 8.01
CA ILE A 796 -42.00 -11.49 9.23
C ILE A 796 -42.38 -12.84 9.82
N LYS A 797 -41.49 -13.84 9.71
CA LYS A 797 -41.75 -15.23 10.09
C LYS A 797 -41.49 -15.50 11.57
N GLU A 798 -40.31 -15.11 12.03
CA GLU A 798 -39.82 -15.39 13.37
C GLU A 798 -39.03 -14.19 13.89
N ILE A 799 -39.20 -13.88 15.18
CA ILE A 799 -38.42 -12.89 15.91
C ILE A 799 -37.91 -13.55 17.18
N LYS A 800 -36.61 -13.42 17.44
CA LYS A 800 -35.97 -13.98 18.63
C LYS A 800 -34.84 -13.07 19.12
N HIS A 801 -34.48 -13.19 20.38
CA HIS A 801 -33.31 -12.53 20.94
C HIS A 801 -32.37 -13.55 21.59
N GLN A 802 -31.10 -13.19 21.71
CA GLN A 802 -30.08 -13.99 22.39
C GLN A 802 -29.25 -13.09 23.32
N PRO A 803 -28.91 -13.53 24.54
CA PRO A 803 -29.34 -14.78 25.20
C PRO A 803 -30.81 -14.76 25.63
N TYR A 804 -31.42 -15.93 25.87
CA TYR A 804 -32.82 -16.04 26.33
C TYR A 804 -33.02 -15.52 27.76
N ASN A 805 -32.06 -15.81 28.65
CA ASN A 805 -32.01 -15.22 29.99
C ASN A 805 -31.07 -14.04 29.94
N ILE A 806 -31.59 -12.84 30.18
CA ILE A 806 -30.86 -11.58 30.01
C ILE A 806 -30.51 -11.02 31.38
N THR A 807 -29.25 -10.71 31.57
CA THR A 807 -28.69 -10.01 32.73
C THR A 807 -28.09 -8.67 32.32
N GLU A 808 -27.77 -7.79 33.27
CA GLU A 808 -27.06 -6.53 32.98
C GLU A 808 -25.68 -6.72 32.29
N GLU A 809 -25.10 -7.92 32.36
CA GLU A 809 -23.85 -8.28 31.70
C GLU A 809 -24.06 -8.86 30.29
N SER A 810 -25.29 -9.27 29.96
CA SER A 810 -25.62 -9.94 28.71
C SER A 810 -25.52 -9.00 27.51
N ASN A 811 -24.88 -9.48 26.45
CA ASN A 811 -24.87 -8.79 25.16
C ASN A 811 -26.10 -9.22 24.35
N ILE A 812 -27.07 -8.32 24.20
CA ILE A 812 -28.37 -8.66 23.61
C ILE A 812 -28.30 -8.46 22.09
N ILE A 813 -28.64 -9.51 21.35
CA ILE A 813 -28.78 -9.48 19.89
C ILE A 813 -30.21 -9.86 19.55
N ILE A 814 -30.86 -9.09 18.69
CA ILE A 814 -32.21 -9.35 18.22
C ILE A 814 -32.16 -9.77 16.75
N TYR A 815 -32.84 -10.86 16.43
CA TYR A 815 -32.91 -11.45 15.10
C TYR A 815 -34.35 -11.45 14.58
N ALA A 816 -34.50 -11.23 13.28
CA ALA A 816 -35.77 -11.31 12.57
C ALA A 816 -35.61 -12.08 11.25
N ASP A 817 -36.33 -13.19 11.13
CA ASP A 817 -36.48 -13.93 9.86
C ASP A 817 -37.56 -13.24 9.02
N ILE A 818 -37.13 -12.66 7.90
CA ILE A 818 -37.97 -11.83 7.03
C ILE A 818 -37.79 -12.33 5.60
N GLU A 819 -38.91 -12.73 5.01
CA GLU A 819 -38.95 -13.15 3.62
C GLU A 819 -39.59 -12.09 2.71
N PRO A 820 -39.02 -11.88 1.52
CA PRO A 820 -39.71 -11.16 0.47
C PRO A 820 -40.95 -11.94 0.05
N ASN A 821 -42.09 -11.26 -0.08
CA ASN A 821 -43.32 -11.88 -0.58
C ASN A 821 -43.42 -11.72 -2.11
N PHE A 822 -43.23 -10.49 -2.59
CA PHE A 822 -43.22 -10.17 -4.01
C PHE A 822 -41.98 -9.35 -4.40
N TYR A 823 -41.75 -8.25 -3.67
CA TYR A 823 -40.57 -7.40 -3.82
C TYR A 823 -39.47 -7.82 -2.85
N LYS A 824 -38.22 -7.52 -3.21
CA LYS A 824 -37.05 -7.71 -2.35
C LYS A 824 -37.18 -6.86 -1.08
N ILE A 825 -36.60 -7.36 0.00
CA ILE A 825 -36.48 -6.56 1.22
C ILE A 825 -35.45 -5.46 0.97
N LYS A 826 -35.83 -4.21 1.28
CA LYS A 826 -34.97 -3.04 1.15
C LYS A 826 -34.31 -2.73 2.48
N ASP A 827 -35.13 -2.43 3.48
CA ASP A 827 -34.69 -1.99 4.79
C ASP A 827 -35.46 -2.75 5.87
N VAL A 828 -34.77 -3.05 6.97
CA VAL A 828 -35.37 -3.63 8.17
C VAL A 828 -34.95 -2.79 9.35
N PHE A 829 -35.91 -2.47 10.20
CA PHE A 829 -35.69 -1.66 11.39
C PHE A 829 -36.23 -2.38 12.62
N ILE A 830 -35.54 -2.19 13.74
CA ILE A 830 -36.10 -2.40 15.07
C ILE A 830 -36.57 -1.06 15.61
N ILE A 831 -37.77 -1.02 16.18
CA ILE A 831 -38.25 0.10 16.98
C ILE A 831 -38.07 -0.34 18.44
N PHE A 832 -37.02 0.10 19.09
CA PHE A 832 -36.63 -0.28 20.46
C PHE A 832 -36.89 0.91 21.41
N ASP A 833 -37.83 0.76 22.35
CA ASP A 833 -38.29 1.83 23.25
C ASP A 833 -38.63 3.16 22.55
N GLY A 834 -39.12 3.07 21.31
CA GLY A 834 -39.52 4.22 20.48
C GLY A 834 -38.41 4.79 19.59
N GLU A 835 -37.17 4.29 19.70
CA GLU A 835 -36.08 4.63 18.78
C GLU A 835 -36.02 3.63 17.63
N GLU A 836 -36.03 4.13 16.38
CA GLU A 836 -35.92 3.31 15.17
C GLU A 836 -34.43 3.13 14.80
N MET A 837 -33.96 1.89 14.74
CA MET A 837 -32.59 1.52 14.38
C MET A 837 -32.58 0.52 13.24
N GLU A 838 -31.65 0.67 12.32
CA GLU A 838 -31.47 -0.23 11.17
C GLU A 838 -30.91 -1.59 11.62
N MET A 839 -31.52 -2.67 11.13
CA MET A 839 -31.02 -4.03 11.27
C MET A 839 -30.21 -4.42 10.03
N TYR A 840 -29.11 -5.12 10.25
CA TYR A 840 -28.23 -5.58 9.18
C TYR A 840 -28.52 -7.03 8.82
N ARG A 841 -28.08 -7.45 7.64
CA ARG A 841 -28.22 -8.84 7.20
C ARG A 841 -26.99 -9.64 7.62
N TYR A 842 -27.16 -10.49 8.63
CA TYR A 842 -26.11 -11.37 9.14
C TYR A 842 -26.06 -12.68 8.38
N ALA A 843 -24.90 -13.34 8.43
CA ALA A 843 -24.58 -14.59 7.73
C ALA A 843 -24.83 -14.54 6.21
N ASP A 844 -24.81 -13.34 5.61
CA ASP A 844 -25.08 -13.15 4.19
C ASP A 844 -23.80 -13.34 3.36
N PHE A 845 -23.86 -14.16 2.30
CA PHE A 845 -22.84 -14.36 1.26
C PHE A 845 -21.62 -15.28 1.52
N PRO A 846 -21.54 -16.36 0.72
CA PRO A 846 -22.55 -17.41 0.68
C PRO A 846 -22.68 -18.02 2.08
N PRO A 847 -23.84 -18.59 2.47
CA PRO A 847 -23.94 -19.33 3.71
C PRO A 847 -22.82 -20.37 3.79
N GLN A 848 -21.94 -20.21 4.77
CA GLN A 848 -20.85 -21.13 5.00
C GLN A 848 -21.20 -22.05 6.17
N PRO A 849 -20.89 -23.37 6.07
CA PRO A 849 -21.00 -24.25 7.22
C PRO A 849 -19.98 -23.81 8.27
N ARG A 850 -20.41 -23.73 9.52
CA ARG A 850 -19.51 -23.36 10.62
C ARG A 850 -18.38 -24.36 10.77
N HIS A 851 -17.21 -23.86 11.12
CA HIS A 851 -16.02 -24.66 11.38
C HIS A 851 -16.20 -25.58 12.60
N GLU A 852 -15.49 -26.72 12.64
CA GLU A 852 -15.64 -27.71 13.72
C GLU A 852 -15.21 -27.19 15.10
N GLU A 853 -14.31 -26.20 15.11
CA GLU A 853 -13.79 -25.57 16.32
C GLU A 853 -14.58 -24.33 16.76
N ASP A 854 -15.56 -23.87 15.97
CA ASP A 854 -16.47 -22.81 16.36
C ASP A 854 -17.32 -23.26 17.58
N GLU A 855 -17.38 -22.43 18.63
CA GLU A 855 -18.26 -22.67 19.79
C GLU A 855 -19.75 -22.74 19.39
N LEU A 856 -20.11 -22.01 18.34
CA LEU A 856 -21.45 -21.92 17.79
C LEU A 856 -21.67 -22.92 16.64
N ARG A 857 -20.79 -23.90 16.40
CA ARG A 857 -20.91 -24.88 15.29
C ARG A 857 -22.26 -25.58 15.14
N ASN A 858 -23.00 -25.74 16.26
CA ASN A 858 -24.33 -26.38 16.28
C ASN A 858 -25.49 -25.38 16.12
N VAL A 859 -25.19 -24.08 16.02
CA VAL A 859 -26.15 -23.00 15.81
C VAL A 859 -26.27 -22.76 14.30
N SER A 860 -27.50 -22.57 13.82
CA SER A 860 -27.74 -22.21 12.43
C SER A 860 -26.96 -20.95 12.05
N ASN A 861 -26.40 -20.95 10.85
CA ASN A 861 -25.76 -19.80 10.22
C ASN A 861 -26.52 -19.39 8.95
N GLU A 862 -27.84 -19.59 8.94
CA GLU A 862 -28.68 -19.16 7.82
C GLU A 862 -28.88 -17.64 7.86
N PRO A 863 -28.89 -16.96 6.69
CA PRO A 863 -29.01 -15.52 6.63
C PRO A 863 -30.25 -15.00 7.38
N VAL A 864 -30.08 -13.99 8.21
CA VAL A 864 -31.15 -13.39 9.03
C VAL A 864 -30.90 -11.91 9.25
N TYR A 865 -31.93 -11.11 9.46
CA TYR A 865 -31.73 -9.73 9.91
C TYR A 865 -31.39 -9.71 11.39
N GLY A 866 -30.37 -8.95 11.77
CA GLY A 866 -29.87 -8.87 13.13
C GLY A 866 -29.43 -7.46 13.51
N ILE A 867 -29.46 -7.18 14.80
CA ILE A 867 -28.88 -5.98 15.40
C ILE A 867 -28.40 -6.30 16.82
N GLU A 868 -27.21 -5.83 17.18
CA GLU A 868 -26.68 -5.91 18.54
C GLU A 868 -27.08 -4.67 19.33
N ILE A 869 -28.01 -4.86 20.28
CA ILE A 869 -28.48 -3.80 21.19
C ILE A 869 -27.41 -3.49 22.26
N GLY A 870 -26.58 -4.47 22.59
CA GLY A 870 -25.56 -4.32 23.61
C GLY A 870 -26.07 -4.70 25.00
N GLN A 871 -25.51 -4.05 26.02
CA GLN A 871 -25.81 -4.31 27.42
C GLN A 871 -26.73 -3.25 27.99
N LEU A 872 -27.82 -3.70 28.59
CA LEU A 872 -28.87 -2.86 29.16
C LEU A 872 -28.83 -2.89 30.70
N SER A 873 -29.40 -1.88 31.33
CA SER A 873 -29.63 -1.90 32.79
C SER A 873 -30.86 -2.73 33.14
N ALA A 874 -30.94 -3.22 34.38
CA ALA A 874 -32.08 -3.99 34.85
C ALA A 874 -33.41 -3.25 34.61
N GLY A 875 -34.37 -3.93 34.00
CA GLY A 875 -35.61 -3.29 33.54
C GLY A 875 -36.36 -4.08 32.47
N VAL A 876 -37.46 -3.48 32.01
CA VAL A 876 -38.30 -4.01 30.92
C VAL A 876 -38.18 -3.09 29.72
N TYR A 877 -37.83 -3.65 28.57
CA TYR A 877 -37.67 -2.92 27.32
C TYR A 877 -38.62 -3.50 26.27
N ARG A 878 -39.15 -2.64 25.41
CA ARG A 878 -40.12 -3.01 24.38
C ARG A 878 -39.54 -2.84 22.98
N TYR A 879 -39.88 -3.76 22.09
CA TYR A 879 -39.47 -3.64 20.71
C TYR A 879 -40.46 -4.24 19.71
N SER A 880 -40.41 -3.73 18.48
CA SER A 880 -41.10 -4.30 17.32
C SER A 880 -40.20 -4.23 16.09
N ILE A 881 -40.47 -5.08 15.10
CA ILE A 881 -39.71 -5.12 13.85
C ILE A 881 -40.56 -4.54 12.73
N LYS A 882 -39.96 -3.63 11.96
CA LYS A 882 -40.54 -3.04 10.75
C LYS A 882 -39.71 -3.49 9.56
N ALA A 883 -40.34 -4.17 8.61
CA ALA A 883 -39.73 -4.56 7.34
C ALA A 883 -40.34 -3.75 6.20
N VAL A 884 -39.48 -3.20 5.35
CA VAL A 884 -39.87 -2.40 4.17
C VAL A 884 -39.32 -3.08 2.92
N ASP A 885 -40.19 -3.40 1.97
CA ASP A 885 -39.75 -3.87 0.65
C ASP A 885 -39.33 -2.72 -0.26
N THR A 886 -38.71 -3.05 -1.39
CA THR A 886 -38.26 -2.09 -2.40
C THR A 886 -39.40 -1.30 -3.06
N ALA A 887 -40.66 -1.73 -2.95
CA ALA A 887 -41.84 -0.97 -3.38
C ALA A 887 -42.45 -0.08 -2.28
N GLY A 888 -41.85 -0.05 -1.09
CA GLY A 888 -42.33 0.71 0.06
C GLY A 888 -43.51 0.08 0.80
N ASN A 889 -43.81 -1.22 0.57
CA ASN A 889 -44.80 -1.90 1.39
C ASN A 889 -44.19 -2.25 2.75
N GLU A 890 -44.92 -1.90 3.81
CA GLU A 890 -44.44 -2.08 5.18
C GLU A 890 -45.19 -3.20 5.90
N ALA A 891 -44.42 -4.08 6.55
CA ALA A 891 -44.89 -5.02 7.56
C ALA A 891 -44.33 -4.62 8.93
N VAL A 892 -45.18 -4.64 9.96
CA VAL A 892 -44.78 -4.37 11.35
C VAL A 892 -45.21 -5.55 12.19
N SER A 893 -44.32 -6.07 13.04
CA SER A 893 -44.61 -7.16 13.94
C SER A 893 -45.50 -6.72 15.12
N ASN A 894 -45.92 -7.68 15.95
CA ASN A 894 -46.41 -7.36 17.29
C ASN A 894 -45.28 -6.73 18.13
N GLU A 895 -45.65 -6.09 19.24
CA GLU A 895 -44.70 -5.63 20.25
C GLU A 895 -44.23 -6.80 21.12
N TYR A 896 -42.94 -6.84 21.40
CA TYR A 896 -42.25 -7.83 22.24
C TYR A 896 -41.63 -7.12 23.44
N GLU A 897 -41.52 -7.84 24.56
CA GLU A 897 -40.87 -7.35 25.77
C GLU A 897 -39.65 -8.22 26.09
N ILE A 898 -38.54 -7.59 26.45
CA ILE A 898 -37.39 -8.25 27.08
C ILE A 898 -37.25 -7.78 28.53
N TYR A 899 -36.90 -8.73 29.40
CA TYR A 899 -36.71 -8.51 30.83
C TYR A 899 -35.23 -8.70 31.14
N VAL A 900 -34.58 -7.65 31.63
CA VAL A 900 -33.17 -7.66 32.05
C VAL A 900 -33.16 -7.80 33.57
N GLU A 901 -32.62 -8.93 34.05
CA GLU A 901 -32.46 -9.23 35.47
C GLU A 901 -31.26 -8.52 36.10
#